data_AF-A0A6P6NGG5-F1
#
_entry.id   AF-A0A6P6NGG5-F1
#
_cell.length_a   1.000
_cell.length_b   1.000
_cell.length_c   1.000
_cell.angle_alpha   90.00
_cell.angle_beta   90.00
_cell.angle_gamma   90.00
#
_symmetry.space_group_name_H-M   'P 1'
#
loop_
_entity.id
_entity.type
_entity.pdbx_description
1 polymer ?
#
loop_
_entity_poly.entity_id
_entity_poly.type
_entity_poly.pdbx_seq_one_letter_code
_entity_poly.pdbx_strand_id
1 'polypeptide(L)'
;KVTTPSSDPCSDYNILNDDWRDLRQNSQSYDHDDTAVEWSGWYRLYLNGESAQLSEWCVTLARCGGEVGLYLNGSHPQLEDGVVTREVLGSSSLLWSSNQCGYFRSTPIQVKACPGDYYVYKLDKPDVSIPRPTYCAVAFNSISNDPCYNYESLDRPWRATNEIGFYICDESFSWNGWYRLLYNGANIRMPESCVNAGSCNTDYSLSLTGPHPQVEDGVVIMEVCTRTWHSSYNLMKTPIRVKACPGDYYVYELVNQLAYGCSGYCTDVNTISLVSTASPATSPGFSMTLNYDPCYNYNILDNYWRSTLWYMSGHDDTRVEWHGWYRLFINGSSAQMPEWCFSQMSCGGFSSLWLGGPHPQPEDGVVTREIYGSVNDQCSYYRSDPIQVKACPENYYVYRLLRPKPSIPVPVYCAVLFNTPNTDPCYDYTSLDDPWRATDNYYNNYMCDYNVNWNGWYRLFYNGQSVQMSESSVGYGMCGTPYPLWLNGPHPQLEDGVVIRQVCGSTWNDGCGYKSHPIQVKACPGNYYVYEFVGPTFCASYCADVTKLASTTKSETTVTIPPTESSTLSVTTPEEAISFDPCYNYTVLDDSWRSTSNHYSSYIFCDAGVTWVGWYRLFIGGQSGQMPETCVDKFSCGTHAPLWLNGQHPQVEDGVVTRNICGHWGNDCCYFQSNPINVKACPGNYYVYEFVQPNFCFGTYCADIYEAIVV
;
A
#
# COMPACT_ATOMS: atom_id res chain seq x y z
N LYS A 1 18.94 -64.64 22.62
CA LYS A 1 17.99 -63.75 21.90
C LYS A 1 18.22 -62.37 22.47
N VAL A 2 18.97 -61.52 21.76
CA VAL A 2 19.37 -60.18 22.21
C VAL A 2 18.12 -59.30 22.16
N THR A 3 17.70 -58.79 23.30
CA THR A 3 16.69 -57.73 23.41
C THR A 3 17.40 -56.42 23.07
N THR A 4 17.19 -55.91 21.85
CA THR A 4 17.56 -54.54 21.49
C THR A 4 16.77 -53.58 22.40
N PRO A 5 17.40 -52.56 22.98
CA PRO A 5 16.65 -51.51 23.67
C PRO A 5 15.85 -50.74 22.62
N SER A 6 14.54 -50.57 22.83
CA SER A 6 13.76 -49.57 22.10
C SER A 6 14.48 -48.24 22.31
N SER A 7 15.06 -47.67 21.26
CA SER A 7 15.67 -46.34 21.30
C SER A 7 14.62 -45.33 21.75
N ASP A 8 15.00 -44.39 22.63
CA ASP A 8 14.10 -43.32 23.03
C ASP A 8 13.87 -42.43 21.80
N PRO A 9 12.61 -42.24 21.35
CA PRO A 9 12.32 -41.40 20.20
C PRO A 9 12.73 -39.93 20.37
N CYS A 10 13.02 -39.48 21.60
CA CYS A 10 13.64 -38.17 21.85
C CYS A 10 15.13 -38.12 21.49
N SER A 11 15.77 -39.26 21.23
CA SER A 11 17.19 -39.41 20.88
C SER A 11 17.44 -40.08 19.53
N ASP A 12 16.42 -40.73 18.97
CA ASP A 12 16.48 -41.47 17.70
C ASP A 12 15.29 -41.08 16.82
N TYR A 13 15.50 -40.06 15.98
CA TYR A 13 14.50 -39.49 15.09
C TYR A 13 15.13 -38.97 13.78
N ASN A 14 14.32 -38.91 12.73
CA ASN A 14 14.60 -38.25 11.47
C ASN A 14 14.27 -36.76 11.54
N ILE A 15 14.96 -35.94 10.75
CA ILE A 15 14.69 -34.49 10.66
C ILE A 15 13.82 -34.23 9.42
N LEU A 16 12.74 -33.48 9.59
CA LEU A 16 11.88 -32.98 8.53
C LEU A 16 11.94 -31.45 8.54
N ASN A 17 12.57 -30.82 7.54
CA ASN A 17 12.75 -29.37 7.45
C ASN A 17 12.25 -28.85 6.10
N ASP A 18 10.93 -28.85 5.96
CA ASP A 18 10.21 -28.56 4.72
C ASP A 18 9.46 -27.24 4.89
N ASP A 19 10.01 -26.13 4.39
CA ASP A 19 9.47 -24.78 4.63
C ASP A 19 8.04 -24.59 4.11
N TRP A 20 7.67 -25.33 3.06
CA TRP A 20 6.33 -25.34 2.49
C TRP A 20 5.27 -25.88 3.44
N ARG A 21 5.64 -26.52 4.56
CA ARG A 21 4.71 -26.97 5.61
C ARG A 21 4.29 -25.86 6.57
N ASP A 22 4.89 -24.66 6.50
CA ASP A 22 4.58 -23.53 7.37
C ASP A 22 3.22 -22.90 7.03
N LEU A 23 2.29 -22.94 8.00
CA LEU A 23 0.96 -22.33 7.86
C LEU A 23 0.96 -20.82 7.67
N ARG A 24 2.04 -20.14 8.05
CA ARG A 24 2.16 -18.68 7.96
C ARG A 24 2.65 -18.21 6.60
N GLN A 25 3.20 -19.12 5.78
CA GLN A 25 3.64 -18.76 4.44
C GLN A 25 2.44 -18.64 3.49
N ASN A 26 2.53 -17.68 2.57
CA ASN A 26 1.52 -17.47 1.54
C ASN A 26 1.80 -18.36 0.32
N SER A 27 2.08 -19.65 0.54
CA SER A 27 2.36 -20.59 -0.55
C SER A 27 1.05 -20.96 -1.26
N GLN A 28 0.94 -20.60 -2.55
CA GLN A 28 -0.21 -20.94 -3.41
C GLN A 28 0.04 -22.20 -4.27
N SER A 29 1.19 -22.87 -4.07
CA SER A 29 1.48 -24.13 -4.76
C SER A 29 0.85 -25.28 -3.97
N TYR A 30 -0.07 -25.98 -4.63
CA TYR A 30 -0.71 -27.20 -4.12
C TYR A 30 0.06 -28.45 -4.53
N ASP A 31 1.37 -28.37 -4.75
CA ASP A 31 2.10 -29.43 -5.47
C ASP A 31 2.51 -30.62 -4.60
N HIS A 32 2.27 -30.56 -3.28
CA HIS A 32 2.71 -31.57 -2.32
C HIS A 32 1.56 -32.49 -1.86
N ASP A 33 1.90 -33.73 -1.55
CA ASP A 33 0.98 -34.77 -1.10
C ASP A 33 1.71 -35.78 -0.22
N ASP A 34 1.40 -35.78 1.08
CA ASP A 34 2.05 -36.68 2.05
C ASP A 34 1.58 -38.14 1.92
N THR A 35 0.57 -38.44 1.09
CA THR A 35 0.24 -39.84 0.74
C THR A 35 1.29 -40.49 -0.16
N ALA A 36 2.10 -39.68 -0.84
CA ALA A 36 3.20 -40.14 -1.69
C ALA A 36 4.52 -40.34 -0.92
N VAL A 37 4.56 -39.96 0.37
CA VAL A 37 5.75 -40.08 1.23
C VAL A 37 5.74 -41.42 1.95
N GLU A 38 6.89 -42.11 1.96
CA GLU A 38 7.09 -43.33 2.73
C GLU A 38 7.56 -42.99 4.15
N TRP A 39 6.62 -42.97 5.09
CA TRP A 39 6.87 -42.65 6.49
C TRP A 39 7.47 -43.84 7.26
N SER A 40 8.60 -43.63 7.94
CA SER A 40 9.20 -44.63 8.81
C SER A 40 9.96 -44.02 9.99
N GLY A 41 9.71 -44.54 11.19
CA GLY A 41 10.35 -44.05 12.41
C GLY A 41 9.68 -42.80 13.01
N TRP A 42 10.45 -42.08 13.83
CA TRP A 42 10.02 -40.84 14.48
C TRP A 42 10.62 -39.64 13.76
N TYR A 43 9.91 -38.52 13.73
CA TYR A 43 10.30 -37.30 13.03
C TYR A 43 10.30 -36.11 13.98
N ARG A 44 11.32 -35.25 13.86
CA ARG A 44 11.38 -33.91 14.45
C ARG A 44 11.21 -32.88 13.34
N LEU A 45 10.29 -31.93 13.55
CA LEU A 45 9.94 -30.93 12.54
C LEU A 45 10.75 -29.66 12.75
N TYR A 46 11.16 -29.07 11.64
CA TYR A 46 11.76 -27.76 11.55
C TYR A 46 11.13 -26.99 10.37
N LEU A 47 11.16 -25.67 10.45
CA LEU A 47 10.80 -24.77 9.35
C LEU A 47 11.84 -23.67 9.30
N ASN A 48 12.51 -23.48 8.15
CA ASN A 48 13.65 -22.60 7.97
C ASN A 48 14.77 -22.81 9.02
N GLY A 49 14.92 -24.04 9.53
CA GLY A 49 15.87 -24.36 10.60
C GLY A 49 15.42 -23.98 12.02
N GLU A 50 14.24 -23.37 12.19
CA GLU A 50 13.62 -23.13 13.49
C GLU A 50 12.83 -24.35 13.96
N SER A 51 12.75 -24.55 15.29
CA SER A 51 11.99 -25.66 15.87
C SER A 51 10.50 -25.53 15.53
N ALA A 52 9.89 -26.58 15.00
CA ALA A 52 8.50 -26.58 14.60
C ALA A 52 7.71 -27.73 15.24
N GLN A 53 6.40 -27.53 15.30
CA GLN A 53 5.44 -28.53 15.75
C GLN A 53 4.25 -28.57 14.80
N LEU A 54 3.56 -29.71 14.75
CA LEU A 54 2.30 -29.82 13.99
C LEU A 54 1.28 -28.81 14.51
N SER A 55 0.42 -28.36 13.61
CA SER A 55 -0.73 -27.54 13.99
C SER A 55 -1.65 -28.30 14.94
N GLU A 56 -2.06 -27.68 16.04
CA GLU A 56 -3.17 -28.15 16.89
C GLU A 56 -4.52 -27.55 16.47
N TRP A 57 -4.52 -26.67 15.47
CA TRP A 57 -5.69 -25.90 15.05
C TRP A 57 -6.10 -26.22 13.62
N CYS A 58 -7.36 -25.93 13.36
CA CYS A 58 -7.97 -26.17 12.06
C CYS A 58 -7.27 -25.41 10.94
N VAL A 59 -6.79 -26.14 9.95
CA VAL A 59 -6.21 -25.58 8.74
C VAL A 59 -7.30 -25.50 7.67
N THR A 60 -7.93 -24.34 7.52
CA THR A 60 -9.10 -24.14 6.63
C THR A 60 -8.76 -23.82 5.17
N LEU A 61 -7.56 -23.31 4.93
CA LEU A 61 -6.95 -23.10 3.62
C LEU A 61 -5.59 -23.74 3.69
N ALA A 62 -5.36 -24.76 2.88
CA ALA A 62 -4.12 -25.52 2.90
C ALA A 62 -2.99 -24.69 2.27
N ARG A 63 -2.40 -23.82 3.09
CA ARG A 63 -1.20 -23.02 2.75
C ARG A 63 0.10 -23.77 3.02
N CYS A 64 -0.02 -25.01 3.51
CA CYS A 64 1.08 -25.89 3.86
C CYS A 64 1.41 -26.91 2.73
N GLY A 65 1.35 -26.45 1.47
CA GLY A 65 1.79 -27.17 0.27
C GLY A 65 0.83 -28.18 -0.38
N GLY A 66 -0.20 -28.65 0.32
CA GLY A 66 -1.22 -29.59 -0.20
C GLY A 66 -2.61 -28.96 -0.31
N GLU A 67 -3.61 -29.69 -0.82
CA GLU A 67 -5.00 -29.20 -0.99
C GLU A 67 -5.79 -29.26 0.33
N VAL A 68 -5.47 -30.23 1.20
CA VAL A 68 -6.04 -30.35 2.54
C VAL A 68 -4.93 -30.33 3.58
N GLY A 69 -4.94 -29.30 4.43
CA GLY A 69 -4.02 -29.20 5.55
C GLY A 69 -4.47 -30.05 6.74
N LEU A 70 -3.60 -30.94 7.19
CA LEU A 70 -3.81 -31.82 8.34
C LEU A 70 -3.28 -31.21 9.64
N TYR A 71 -4.02 -31.40 10.72
CA TYR A 71 -3.72 -30.89 12.05
C TYR A 71 -4.15 -31.88 13.15
N LEU A 72 -3.59 -31.73 14.36
CA LEU A 72 -3.92 -32.55 15.52
C LEU A 72 -5.28 -32.18 16.11
N ASN A 73 -6.07 -33.18 16.47
CA ASN A 73 -7.29 -33.01 17.25
C ASN A 73 -6.96 -33.02 18.76
N GLY A 74 -6.50 -31.87 19.26
CA GLY A 74 -6.16 -31.65 20.67
C GLY A 74 -4.70 -31.27 20.89
N SER A 75 -4.36 -30.96 22.13
CA SER A 75 -3.05 -30.43 22.52
C SER A 75 -1.92 -31.46 22.39
N HIS A 76 -0.69 -31.00 22.21
CA HIS A 76 0.49 -31.83 22.38
C HIS A 76 0.56 -32.38 23.82
N PRO A 77 1.13 -33.58 24.02
CA PRO A 77 1.32 -34.15 25.35
C PRO A 77 2.29 -33.34 26.21
N GLN A 78 2.20 -33.45 27.53
CA GLN A 78 3.23 -33.00 28.46
C GLN A 78 4.34 -34.04 28.62
N LEU A 79 5.47 -33.67 29.23
CA LEU A 79 6.61 -34.58 29.46
C LEU A 79 6.22 -35.84 30.25
N GLU A 80 5.26 -35.72 31.16
CA GLU A 80 4.75 -36.81 31.99
C GLU A 80 3.79 -37.77 31.27
N ASP A 81 3.16 -37.32 30.18
CA ASP A 81 2.18 -38.10 29.42
C ASP A 81 2.83 -39.22 28.58
N GLY A 82 4.13 -39.14 28.34
CA GLY A 82 4.86 -40.11 27.53
C GLY A 82 4.42 -40.08 26.05
N VAL A 83 4.24 -41.26 25.44
CA VAL A 83 3.79 -41.39 24.05
C VAL A 83 2.26 -41.40 24.00
N VAL A 84 1.67 -40.40 23.35
CA VAL A 84 0.22 -40.24 23.21
C VAL A 84 -0.19 -40.38 21.75
N THR A 85 -1.30 -41.06 21.50
CA THR A 85 -1.92 -41.12 20.16
C THR A 85 -2.88 -39.95 20.01
N ARG A 86 -2.74 -39.18 18.93
CA ARG A 86 -3.61 -38.05 18.58
C ARG A 86 -4.32 -38.32 17.27
N GLU A 87 -5.62 -38.00 17.23
CA GLU A 87 -6.35 -38.02 15.97
C GLU A 87 -5.88 -36.88 15.08
N VAL A 88 -5.89 -37.10 13.77
CA VAL A 88 -5.49 -36.11 12.77
C VAL A 88 -6.69 -35.78 11.91
N LEU A 89 -6.99 -34.49 11.77
CA LEU A 89 -8.15 -33.98 11.07
C LEU A 89 -7.73 -33.06 9.93
N GLY A 90 -8.62 -32.93 8.94
CA GLY A 90 -8.50 -31.98 7.82
C GLY A 90 -9.81 -31.22 7.62
N SER A 91 -9.74 -30.09 6.92
CA SER A 91 -10.91 -29.27 6.61
C SER A 91 -11.34 -29.41 5.15
N SER A 92 -12.59 -29.09 4.85
CA SER A 92 -13.10 -28.97 3.48
C SER A 92 -13.29 -27.50 3.10
N SER A 93 -12.73 -27.12 1.94
CA SER A 93 -12.86 -25.79 1.33
C SER A 93 -13.76 -25.89 0.08
N LEU A 94 -15.07 -25.82 0.25
CA LEU A 94 -16.01 -25.66 -0.86
C LEU A 94 -16.42 -24.18 -0.97
N LEU A 95 -16.23 -23.60 -2.16
CA LEU A 95 -16.35 -22.18 -2.53
C LEU A 95 -17.68 -21.47 -2.18
N TRP A 96 -18.66 -22.13 -1.57
CA TRP A 96 -19.98 -21.55 -1.31
C TRP A 96 -20.62 -22.00 0.02
N SER A 97 -19.87 -22.63 0.93
CA SER A 97 -20.36 -22.91 2.29
C SER A 97 -19.23 -22.86 3.33
N SER A 98 -19.63 -22.71 4.59
CA SER A 98 -18.74 -22.58 5.75
C SER A 98 -17.67 -23.69 5.81
N ASN A 99 -16.36 -23.34 5.67
CA ASN A 99 -15.21 -24.23 5.91
C ASN A 99 -15.45 -25.15 7.12
N GLN A 100 -15.61 -26.46 6.92
CA GLN A 100 -15.95 -27.41 7.99
C GLN A 100 -14.66 -28.02 8.54
N CYS A 101 -14.25 -27.61 9.73
CA CYS A 101 -13.16 -28.23 10.46
C CYS A 101 -13.55 -29.66 10.89
N GLY A 102 -12.61 -30.61 10.82
CA GLY A 102 -12.88 -32.01 11.11
C GLY A 102 -13.71 -32.74 10.06
N TYR A 103 -13.84 -32.17 8.85
CA TYR A 103 -14.54 -32.80 7.74
C TYR A 103 -13.83 -34.07 7.28
N PHE A 104 -12.50 -33.99 7.13
CA PHE A 104 -11.66 -35.14 6.84
C PHE A 104 -11.04 -35.68 8.12
N ARG A 105 -10.89 -37.00 8.19
CA ARG A 105 -10.26 -37.71 9.29
C ARG A 105 -9.17 -38.59 8.71
N SER A 106 -7.94 -38.34 9.11
CA SER A 106 -6.75 -39.08 8.65
C SER A 106 -6.38 -40.18 9.65
N THR A 107 -5.32 -40.91 9.36
CA THR A 107 -4.72 -41.89 10.28
C THR A 107 -4.21 -41.17 11.54
N PRO A 108 -4.58 -41.65 12.75
CA PRO A 108 -4.03 -41.13 14.00
C PRO A 108 -2.52 -41.35 14.06
N ILE A 109 -1.81 -40.40 14.66
CA ILE A 109 -0.35 -40.45 14.79
C ILE A 109 0.06 -40.53 16.27
N GLN A 110 1.29 -40.95 16.54
CA GLN A 110 1.84 -40.91 17.89
C GLN A 110 2.72 -39.66 18.08
N VAL A 111 2.59 -39.02 19.23
CA VAL A 111 3.31 -37.80 19.60
C VAL A 111 3.95 -38.00 20.97
N LYS A 112 5.18 -37.55 21.15
CA LYS A 112 5.87 -37.56 22.45
C LYS A 112 6.52 -36.19 22.69
N ALA A 113 6.36 -35.67 23.90
CA ALA A 113 7.10 -34.51 24.38
C ALA A 113 8.50 -34.91 24.83
N CYS A 114 9.50 -34.11 24.48
CA CYS A 114 10.90 -34.38 24.77
C CYS A 114 11.53 -33.26 25.63
N PRO A 115 12.49 -33.60 26.51
CA PRO A 115 13.22 -32.60 27.28
C PRO A 115 13.88 -31.56 26.37
N GLY A 116 13.63 -30.27 26.62
CA GLY A 116 14.08 -29.17 25.75
C GLY A 116 12.97 -28.56 24.88
N ASP A 117 11.71 -28.69 25.31
CA ASP A 117 10.52 -28.04 24.72
C ASP A 117 10.31 -28.33 23.23
N TYR A 118 10.48 -29.59 22.81
CA TYR A 118 10.17 -30.05 21.45
C TYR A 118 9.39 -31.35 21.46
N TYR A 119 8.78 -31.65 20.31
CA TYR A 119 7.99 -32.85 20.09
C TYR A 119 8.59 -33.70 18.98
N VAL A 120 8.38 -35.01 19.11
CA VAL A 120 8.66 -35.98 18.06
C VAL A 120 7.37 -36.69 17.68
N TYR A 121 7.23 -36.96 16.38
CA TYR A 121 6.01 -37.49 15.77
C TYR A 121 6.32 -38.78 15.04
N LYS A 122 5.54 -39.82 15.32
CA LYS A 122 5.50 -41.00 14.48
C LYS A 122 4.41 -40.77 13.44
N LEU A 123 4.79 -40.07 12.37
CA LEU A 123 3.93 -39.77 11.23
C LEU A 123 3.61 -41.06 10.47
N ASP A 124 2.40 -41.15 9.93
CA ASP A 124 1.93 -42.28 9.15
C ASP A 124 1.34 -41.78 7.84
N LYS A 125 1.14 -42.68 6.88
CA LYS A 125 0.55 -42.33 5.59
C LYS A 125 -0.88 -41.79 5.81
N PRO A 126 -1.21 -40.58 5.33
CA PRO A 126 -2.57 -40.06 5.42
C PRO A 126 -3.58 -40.90 4.64
N ASP A 127 -4.86 -40.75 4.98
CA ASP A 127 -5.95 -41.42 4.26
C ASP A 127 -5.99 -40.94 2.79
N VAL A 128 -5.89 -41.88 1.85
CA VAL A 128 -5.85 -41.64 0.40
C VAL A 128 -7.15 -41.08 -0.17
N SER A 129 -8.24 -41.10 0.60
CA SER A 129 -9.51 -40.45 0.22
C SER A 129 -9.49 -38.94 0.40
N ILE A 130 -8.51 -38.39 1.14
CA ILE A 130 -8.34 -36.96 1.34
C ILE A 130 -7.63 -36.38 0.10
N PRO A 131 -8.11 -35.29 -0.52
CA PRO A 131 -7.42 -34.63 -1.62
C PRO A 131 -6.07 -34.04 -1.16
N ARG A 132 -4.96 -34.56 -1.72
CA ARG A 132 -3.57 -34.09 -1.51
C ARG A 132 -3.28 -33.61 -0.07
N PRO A 133 -3.38 -34.49 0.94
CA PRO A 133 -3.24 -34.08 2.33
C PRO A 133 -1.78 -33.77 2.68
N THR A 134 -1.56 -32.74 3.49
CA THR A 134 -0.24 -32.42 4.04
C THR A 134 -0.29 -32.14 5.53
N TYR A 135 0.67 -32.68 6.28
CA TYR A 135 0.87 -32.36 7.70
C TYR A 135 1.41 -30.95 7.84
N CYS A 136 0.56 -30.04 8.33
CA CYS A 136 0.93 -28.65 8.50
C CYS A 136 1.63 -28.42 9.83
N ALA A 137 2.66 -27.58 9.81
CA ALA A 137 3.45 -27.23 10.98
C ALA A 137 3.54 -25.71 11.16
N VAL A 138 3.94 -25.30 12.36
CA VAL A 138 4.33 -23.91 12.64
C VAL A 138 5.63 -23.89 13.40
N ALA A 139 6.52 -22.99 12.97
CA ALA A 139 7.77 -22.74 13.64
C ALA A 139 7.50 -21.80 14.81
N PHE A 140 8.01 -22.18 15.97
CA PHE A 140 8.04 -21.31 17.12
C PHE A 140 9.50 -20.93 17.32
N ASN A 141 9.77 -19.63 17.44
CA ASN A 141 11.05 -19.17 17.94
C ASN A 141 11.24 -19.83 19.31
N SER A 142 12.18 -20.77 19.41
CA SER A 142 12.48 -21.45 20.66
C SER A 142 13.07 -20.42 21.61
N ILE A 143 12.22 -19.81 22.41
CA ILE A 143 12.64 -19.08 23.57
C ILE A 143 11.89 -19.75 24.70
N SER A 144 12.63 -20.47 25.54
CA SER A 144 12.12 -21.10 26.77
C SER A 144 11.67 -20.05 27.82
N ASN A 145 11.14 -18.91 27.37
CA ASN A 145 10.73 -17.81 28.22
C ASN A 145 9.21 -17.83 28.29
N ASP A 146 8.72 -17.97 29.52
CA ASP A 146 7.32 -17.82 29.88
C ASP A 146 6.73 -16.56 29.19
N PRO A 147 5.62 -16.68 28.44
CA PRO A 147 5.03 -15.54 27.72
C PRO A 147 4.55 -14.43 28.66
N CYS A 148 4.46 -14.68 29.96
CA CYS A 148 4.27 -13.64 30.97
C CYS A 148 5.44 -12.66 31.08
N TYR A 149 6.64 -13.01 30.60
CA TYR A 149 7.83 -12.15 30.60
C TYR A 149 8.36 -11.86 29.19
N ASN A 150 7.77 -12.46 28.16
CA ASN A 150 8.17 -12.29 26.77
C ASN A 150 6.93 -12.04 25.89
N TYR A 151 6.49 -10.79 25.86
CA TYR A 151 5.33 -10.33 25.11
C TYR A 151 5.57 -8.93 24.53
N GLU A 152 4.81 -8.57 23.50
CA GLU A 152 4.71 -7.21 22.99
C GLU A 152 3.55 -6.47 23.68
N SER A 153 3.78 -5.24 24.13
CA SER A 153 2.74 -4.40 24.72
C SER A 153 1.91 -3.72 23.63
N LEU A 154 0.59 -3.92 23.65
CA LEU A 154 -0.36 -3.25 22.77
C LEU A 154 -1.22 -2.27 23.57
N ASP A 155 -0.73 -1.04 23.69
CA ASP A 155 -1.50 0.07 24.24
C ASP A 155 -2.32 0.74 23.13
N ARG A 156 -3.57 0.34 22.99
CA ARG A 156 -4.44 0.76 21.88
C ARG A 156 -5.85 1.06 22.39
N PRO A 157 -6.05 2.21 23.06
CA PRO A 157 -7.36 2.64 23.57
C PRO A 157 -8.48 2.65 22.54
N TRP A 158 -8.15 2.88 21.26
CA TRP A 158 -9.09 2.85 20.14
C TRP A 158 -9.65 1.45 19.82
N ARG A 159 -9.21 0.39 20.52
CA ARG A 159 -9.81 -0.96 20.49
C ARG A 159 -10.84 -1.20 21.58
N ALA A 160 -11.15 -0.19 22.38
CA ALA A 160 -12.09 -0.35 23.48
C ALA A 160 -13.52 -0.60 22.97
N THR A 161 -14.29 -1.36 23.73
CA THR A 161 -15.67 -1.75 23.38
C THR A 161 -16.63 -0.56 23.20
N ASN A 162 -16.30 0.61 23.74
CA ASN A 162 -17.06 1.85 23.58
C ASN A 162 -16.66 2.68 22.34
N GLU A 163 -15.67 2.25 21.57
CA GLU A 163 -15.22 2.91 20.34
C GLU A 163 -15.99 2.39 19.12
N ILE A 164 -16.34 3.26 18.18
CA ILE A 164 -17.16 2.94 17.00
C ILE A 164 -16.74 3.77 15.78
N GLY A 165 -16.89 3.20 14.58
CA GLY A 165 -17.03 3.99 13.33
C GLY A 165 -15.79 4.20 12.46
N PHE A 166 -14.61 3.64 12.78
CA PHE A 166 -13.37 3.90 12.00
C PHE A 166 -12.90 2.78 11.05
N TYR A 167 -13.54 1.60 11.01
CA TYR A 167 -13.21 0.50 10.08
C TYR A 167 -11.72 0.06 10.11
N ILE A 168 -11.15 -0.08 11.31
CA ILE A 168 -9.74 -0.44 11.52
C ILE A 168 -9.63 -1.95 11.70
N CYS A 169 -9.17 -2.66 10.67
CA CYS A 169 -9.23 -4.11 10.59
C CYS A 169 -7.92 -4.77 11.02
N ASP A 170 -8.02 -5.88 11.77
CA ASP A 170 -6.87 -6.69 12.21
C ASP A 170 -6.15 -7.41 11.07
N GLU A 171 -6.79 -7.49 9.90
CA GLU A 171 -6.21 -7.99 8.64
C GLU A 171 -5.00 -7.18 8.17
N SER A 172 -4.97 -5.87 8.48
CA SER A 172 -3.87 -4.96 8.14
C SER A 172 -2.67 -5.10 9.10
N PHE A 173 -2.79 -5.90 10.17
CA PHE A 173 -1.71 -6.08 11.15
C PHE A 173 -1.09 -7.47 11.05
N SER A 174 0.23 -7.52 11.22
CA SER A 174 0.95 -8.78 11.36
C SER A 174 0.97 -9.21 12.84
N TRP A 175 0.36 -10.36 13.13
CA TRP A 175 0.32 -10.96 14.45
C TRP A 175 1.39 -12.04 14.57
N ASN A 176 2.36 -11.85 15.46
CA ASN A 176 3.46 -12.76 15.73
C ASN A 176 3.82 -12.72 17.22
N GLY A 177 3.65 -13.86 17.91
CA GLY A 177 4.00 -13.99 19.32
C GLY A 177 2.88 -13.56 20.28
N TRP A 178 3.28 -13.25 21.53
CA TRP A 178 2.38 -12.97 22.63
C TRP A 178 2.19 -11.46 22.83
N TYR A 179 0.97 -11.06 23.14
CA TYR A 179 0.60 -9.66 23.31
C TYR A 179 -0.02 -9.40 24.69
N ARG A 180 0.39 -8.31 25.34
CA ARG A 180 -0.28 -7.77 26.53
C ARG A 180 -1.10 -6.55 26.12
N LEU A 181 -2.39 -6.59 26.39
CA LEU A 181 -3.30 -5.50 26.05
C LEU A 181 -3.25 -4.43 27.14
N LEU A 182 -3.17 -3.17 26.73
CA LEU A 182 -3.12 -2.00 27.61
C LEU A 182 -4.09 -0.91 27.14
N TYR A 183 -4.52 -0.08 28.10
CA TYR A 183 -5.33 1.12 27.86
C TYR A 183 -4.70 2.30 28.61
N ASN A 184 -4.00 3.17 27.88
CA ASN A 184 -3.21 4.28 28.42
C ASN A 184 -2.26 3.80 29.54
N GLY A 185 -1.55 2.71 29.29
CA GLY A 185 -0.65 2.05 30.23
C GLY A 185 -1.31 1.20 31.32
N ALA A 186 -2.64 1.25 31.48
CA ALA A 186 -3.36 0.42 32.44
C ALA A 186 -3.65 -0.98 31.88
N ASN A 187 -3.73 -1.97 32.76
CA ASN A 187 -4.17 -3.32 32.37
C ASN A 187 -5.62 -3.28 31.89
N ILE A 188 -5.85 -3.93 30.75
CA ILE A 188 -7.16 -4.18 30.18
C ILE A 188 -7.18 -5.61 29.64
N ARG A 189 -8.35 -6.22 29.57
CA ARG A 189 -8.51 -7.59 29.04
C ARG A 189 -9.57 -7.62 27.95
N MET A 190 -9.55 -8.69 27.16
CA MET A 190 -10.63 -8.94 26.19
C MET A 190 -11.97 -9.14 26.91
N PRO A 191 -13.11 -8.83 26.28
CA PRO A 191 -14.42 -9.17 26.82
C PRO A 191 -14.60 -10.70 26.90
N GLU A 192 -15.20 -11.19 27.99
CA GLU A 192 -15.51 -12.62 28.23
C GLU A 192 -16.83 -13.07 27.60
N SER A 193 -17.46 -12.21 26.80
CA SER A 193 -18.69 -12.50 26.08
C SER A 193 -18.75 -11.73 24.77
N CYS A 194 -19.49 -12.25 23.79
CA CYS A 194 -19.53 -11.69 22.44
C CYS A 194 -20.08 -10.25 22.44
N VAL A 195 -19.23 -9.32 22.02
CA VAL A 195 -19.59 -7.91 21.82
C VAL A 195 -20.42 -7.74 20.55
N ASN A 196 -21.22 -6.68 20.50
CA ASN A 196 -22.04 -6.35 19.33
C ASN A 196 -21.16 -5.95 18.14
N ALA A 197 -21.66 -6.17 16.92
CA ALA A 197 -21.01 -5.70 15.69
C ALA A 197 -20.83 -4.17 15.70
N GLY A 198 -19.78 -3.65 15.06
CA GLY A 198 -19.51 -2.21 14.97
C GLY A 198 -18.73 -1.60 16.15
N SER A 199 -18.35 -2.41 17.14
CA SER A 199 -17.57 -1.97 18.30
C SER A 199 -16.06 -2.08 18.05
N CYS A 200 -15.27 -1.48 18.93
CA CYS A 200 -13.80 -1.43 18.86
C CYS A 200 -13.27 -0.99 17.48
N ASN A 201 -14.01 -0.08 16.83
CA ASN A 201 -13.71 0.45 15.49
C ASN A 201 -13.69 -0.58 14.35
N THR A 202 -14.33 -1.74 14.52
CA THR A 202 -14.38 -2.81 13.51
C THR A 202 -15.82 -3.15 13.13
N ASP A 203 -16.03 -3.83 11.99
CA ASP A 203 -17.35 -4.40 11.69
C ASP A 203 -17.65 -5.60 12.59
N TYR A 204 -16.67 -6.49 12.70
CA TYR A 204 -16.73 -7.74 13.46
C TYR A 204 -15.88 -7.64 14.72
N SER A 205 -16.55 -7.26 15.81
CA SER A 205 -16.01 -7.16 17.15
C SER A 205 -15.67 -8.53 17.73
N LEU A 206 -14.37 -8.87 17.80
CA LEU A 206 -13.92 -10.14 18.33
C LEU A 206 -13.77 -10.09 19.85
N SER A 207 -14.28 -11.11 20.53
CA SER A 207 -14.24 -11.27 21.99
C SER A 207 -14.14 -12.75 22.35
N LEU A 208 -13.88 -13.07 23.61
CA LEU A 208 -13.83 -14.45 24.08
C LEU A 208 -15.25 -15.02 24.27
N THR A 209 -15.38 -16.34 24.15
CA THR A 209 -16.64 -17.05 24.40
C THR A 209 -16.88 -17.39 25.88
N GLY A 210 -15.87 -17.20 26.73
CA GLY A 210 -15.91 -17.60 28.14
C GLY A 210 -14.92 -16.85 29.03
N PRO A 211 -14.87 -17.21 30.32
CA PRO A 211 -14.03 -16.53 31.31
C PRO A 211 -12.54 -16.76 31.05
N HIS A 212 -11.70 -15.80 31.45
CA HIS A 212 -10.25 -15.96 31.37
C HIS A 212 -9.74 -17.10 32.27
N PRO A 213 -8.62 -17.76 31.88
CA PRO A 213 -7.98 -18.79 32.70
C PRO A 213 -7.44 -18.23 34.02
N GLN A 214 -7.20 -19.10 34.99
CA GLN A 214 -6.44 -18.81 36.20
C GLN A 214 -4.94 -19.04 35.98
N VAL A 215 -4.09 -18.50 36.86
CA VAL A 215 -2.63 -18.62 36.74
C VAL A 215 -2.16 -20.08 36.73
N GLU A 216 -2.86 -20.95 37.46
CA GLU A 216 -2.58 -22.38 37.55
C GLU A 216 -2.95 -23.17 36.29
N ASP A 217 -3.83 -22.63 35.44
CA ASP A 217 -4.26 -23.30 34.20
C ASP A 217 -3.18 -23.24 33.11
N GLY A 218 -2.16 -22.40 33.29
CA GLY A 218 -1.10 -22.21 32.30
C GLY A 218 -1.63 -21.58 31.01
N VAL A 219 -1.18 -22.09 29.86
CA VAL A 219 -1.64 -21.61 28.55
C VAL A 219 -2.92 -22.35 28.16
N VAL A 220 -4.02 -21.61 28.04
CA VAL A 220 -5.34 -22.14 27.68
C VAL A 220 -5.75 -21.69 26.28
N ILE A 221 -6.32 -22.61 25.50
CA ILE A 221 -6.91 -22.31 24.19
C ILE A 221 -8.35 -21.84 24.43
N MET A 222 -8.68 -20.66 23.93
CA MET A 222 -10.01 -20.05 24.10
C MET A 222 -10.63 -19.74 22.75
N GLU A 223 -11.90 -20.08 22.59
CA GLU A 223 -12.66 -19.70 21.41
C GLU A 223 -12.98 -18.21 21.41
N VAL A 224 -13.08 -17.65 20.20
CA VAL A 224 -13.48 -16.26 19.97
C VAL A 224 -14.84 -16.21 19.28
N CYS A 225 -15.58 -15.14 19.52
CA CYS A 225 -16.86 -14.89 18.88
C CYS A 225 -17.03 -13.42 18.49
N THR A 226 -17.94 -13.20 17.55
CA THR A 226 -18.47 -11.89 17.15
C THR A 226 -19.97 -12.03 16.91
N ARG A 227 -20.71 -10.91 16.96
CA ARG A 227 -22.12 -10.84 16.57
C ARG A 227 -22.24 -10.18 15.19
N THR A 228 -23.34 -10.40 14.47
CA THR A 228 -23.67 -9.65 13.23
C THR A 228 -24.94 -8.83 13.43
N TRP A 229 -25.15 -7.81 12.59
CA TRP A 229 -26.29 -6.87 12.67
C TRP A 229 -27.67 -7.51 12.43
N HIS A 230 -27.74 -8.66 11.75
CA HIS A 230 -29.01 -9.26 11.31
C HIS A 230 -29.32 -10.65 11.92
N SER A 231 -28.34 -11.32 12.56
CA SER A 231 -28.55 -12.52 13.40
C SER A 231 -27.27 -12.91 14.15
N SER A 232 -27.38 -13.63 15.26
CA SER A 232 -26.23 -14.19 15.97
C SER A 232 -25.71 -15.45 15.27
N TYR A 233 -24.62 -15.35 14.51
CA TYR A 233 -23.81 -16.51 14.12
C TYR A 233 -22.43 -16.38 14.76
N ASN A 234 -22.00 -17.42 15.47
CA ASN A 234 -20.64 -17.52 15.97
C ASN A 234 -19.68 -17.69 14.79
N LEU A 235 -18.68 -16.84 14.68
CA LEU A 235 -17.48 -17.12 13.88
C LEU A 235 -16.62 -18.15 14.62
N MET A 236 -17.06 -19.41 14.64
CA MET A 236 -16.35 -20.54 15.29
C MET A 236 -15.17 -21.04 14.45
N LYS A 237 -14.15 -20.23 14.16
CA LYS A 237 -13.14 -20.71 13.18
C LYS A 237 -11.66 -20.57 13.52
N THR A 238 -11.27 -19.80 14.53
CA THR A 238 -9.85 -19.72 14.95
C THR A 238 -9.72 -19.34 16.43
N PRO A 239 -9.58 -20.30 17.37
CA PRO A 239 -9.34 -19.99 18.78
C PRO A 239 -7.97 -19.32 18.96
N ILE A 240 -7.79 -18.60 20.08
CA ILE A 240 -6.53 -17.96 20.47
C ILE A 240 -5.98 -18.61 21.73
N ARG A 241 -4.67 -18.47 21.98
CA ARG A 241 -4.07 -18.92 23.25
C ARG A 241 -4.02 -17.75 24.22
N VAL A 242 -4.42 -18.01 25.46
CA VAL A 242 -4.48 -17.03 26.55
C VAL A 242 -3.78 -17.61 27.76
N LYS A 243 -2.92 -16.82 28.40
CA LYS A 243 -2.31 -17.18 29.67
C LYS A 243 -2.54 -16.09 30.70
N ALA A 244 -2.96 -16.50 31.90
CA ALA A 244 -3.01 -15.63 33.06
C ALA A 244 -1.63 -15.55 33.72
N CYS A 245 -1.20 -14.34 34.04
CA CYS A 245 0.14 -14.07 34.53
C CYS A 245 0.16 -13.61 35.99
N PRO A 246 1.26 -13.88 36.73
CA PRO A 246 1.47 -13.32 38.06
C PRO A 246 1.48 -11.78 37.98
N GLY A 247 0.53 -11.12 38.66
CA GLY A 247 0.37 -9.65 38.60
C GLY A 247 -0.93 -9.16 37.97
N ASP A 248 -1.94 -10.03 37.85
CA ASP A 248 -3.30 -9.69 37.41
C ASP A 248 -3.34 -9.06 36.00
N TYR A 249 -2.69 -9.74 35.05
CA TYR A 249 -2.78 -9.45 33.63
C TYR A 249 -2.79 -10.74 32.82
N TYR A 250 -3.21 -10.61 31.56
CA TYR A 250 -3.30 -11.70 30.61
C TYR A 250 -2.41 -11.40 29.40
N VAL A 251 -1.87 -12.45 28.82
CA VAL A 251 -1.19 -12.40 27.52
C VAL A 251 -1.95 -13.25 26.52
N TYR A 252 -1.99 -12.77 25.28
CA TYR A 252 -2.79 -13.33 24.20
C TYR A 252 -1.89 -13.62 23.00
N GLU A 253 -1.90 -14.84 22.50
CA GLU A 253 -1.33 -15.17 21.20
C GLU A 253 -2.43 -14.97 20.16
N LEU A 254 -2.52 -13.74 19.67
CA LEU A 254 -3.52 -13.30 18.70
C LEU A 254 -3.13 -13.78 17.30
N VAL A 255 -4.12 -14.12 16.48
CA VAL A 255 -3.93 -14.57 15.10
C VAL A 255 -4.81 -13.77 14.16
N ASN A 256 -4.43 -13.68 12.89
CA ASN A 256 -5.29 -13.08 11.88
C ASN A 256 -6.52 -13.98 11.66
N GLN A 257 -7.72 -13.41 11.80
CA GLN A 257 -8.97 -14.15 11.73
C GLN A 257 -9.49 -14.14 10.29
N LEU A 258 -9.82 -15.32 9.75
CA LEU A 258 -10.40 -15.47 8.41
C LEU A 258 -11.91 -15.14 8.44
N ALA A 259 -12.25 -13.94 8.90
CA ALA A 259 -13.61 -13.41 8.85
C ALA A 259 -13.89 -12.79 7.47
N TYR A 260 -15.13 -12.89 6.98
CA TYR A 260 -15.55 -12.18 5.78
C TYR A 260 -15.79 -10.70 6.12
N GLY A 261 -14.72 -9.89 6.11
CA GLY A 261 -14.74 -8.43 6.32
C GLY A 261 -14.01 -7.96 7.58
N CYS A 262 -14.08 -6.66 7.88
CA CYS A 262 -13.24 -5.99 8.86
C CYS A 262 -13.43 -6.48 10.31
N SER A 263 -12.56 -7.36 10.78
CA SER A 263 -12.60 -7.90 12.15
C SER A 263 -11.50 -7.33 13.04
N GLY A 264 -11.75 -7.25 14.35
CA GLY A 264 -10.69 -6.90 15.29
C GLY A 264 -10.95 -7.26 16.74
N TYR A 265 -9.88 -7.59 17.47
CA TYR A 265 -9.92 -7.94 18.89
C TYR A 265 -10.24 -6.72 19.75
N CYS A 266 -11.40 -6.75 20.41
CA CYS A 266 -11.82 -5.69 21.31
C CYS A 266 -11.17 -5.83 22.69
N THR A 267 -11.02 -4.70 23.38
CA THR A 267 -10.65 -4.63 24.80
C THR A 267 -11.82 -4.09 25.62
N ASP A 268 -12.16 -4.72 26.74
CA ASP A 268 -13.31 -4.33 27.55
C ASP A 268 -12.99 -3.12 28.45
N VAL A 269 -13.55 -1.96 28.12
CA VAL A 269 -13.37 -0.72 28.87
C VAL A 269 -13.78 -0.83 30.34
N ASN A 270 -14.69 -1.76 30.68
CA ASN A 270 -15.14 -1.96 32.06
C ASN A 270 -14.12 -2.71 32.92
N THR A 271 -13.07 -3.25 32.31
CA THR A 271 -12.05 -4.07 32.99
C THR A 271 -10.76 -3.31 33.29
N ILE A 272 -10.74 -2.00 33.03
CA ILE A 272 -9.57 -1.16 33.29
C ILE A 272 -9.27 -1.17 34.79
N SER A 273 -8.18 -1.84 35.15
CA SER A 273 -7.67 -1.82 36.52
C SER A 273 -7.02 -0.45 36.77
N LEU A 274 -7.58 0.32 37.69
CA LEU A 274 -7.06 1.64 38.12
C LEU A 274 -5.69 1.58 38.83
N VAL A 275 -4.94 0.49 38.69
CA VAL A 275 -3.57 0.42 39.20
C VAL A 275 -2.71 1.25 38.26
N SER A 276 -2.51 2.51 38.63
CA SER A 276 -1.56 3.43 38.02
C SER A 276 -0.18 2.79 38.08
N THR A 277 0.22 2.07 37.02
CA THR A 277 1.64 1.95 36.73
C THR A 277 2.07 3.33 36.32
N ALA A 278 2.59 4.08 37.30
CA ALA A 278 3.34 5.28 37.03
C ALA A 278 4.33 4.94 35.92
N SER A 279 4.16 5.56 34.76
CA SER A 279 5.18 5.57 33.73
C SER A 279 6.50 5.84 34.43
N PRO A 280 7.58 5.09 34.16
CA PRO A 280 8.88 5.51 34.64
C PRO A 280 9.10 6.90 34.04
N ALA A 281 9.09 7.92 34.90
CA ALA A 281 9.57 9.24 34.56
C ALA A 281 11.07 9.09 34.29
N THR A 282 11.41 8.70 33.07
CA THR A 282 12.78 8.67 32.62
C THR A 282 13.06 10.03 32.01
N SER A 283 13.31 10.98 32.89
CA SER A 283 14.30 12.01 32.60
C SER A 283 15.66 11.38 32.89
N PRO A 284 16.54 11.22 31.90
CA PRO A 284 17.93 11.48 32.14
C PRO A 284 18.16 12.95 31.79
N GLY A 285 18.27 13.79 32.81
CA GLY A 285 19.00 15.04 32.67
C GLY A 285 20.41 14.68 32.23
N PHE A 286 20.68 14.74 30.92
CA PHE A 286 22.02 14.55 30.41
C PHE A 286 22.75 15.89 30.44
N SER A 287 23.82 15.88 31.24
CA SER A 287 24.86 16.90 31.26
C SER A 287 25.41 17.10 29.85
N MET A 288 25.33 18.34 29.36
CA MET A 288 25.94 18.74 28.10
C MET A 288 27.45 18.49 28.16
N THR A 289 27.93 17.58 27.33
CA THR A 289 29.33 17.54 26.92
C THR A 289 29.41 17.82 25.42
N LEU A 290 30.35 18.70 25.09
CA LEU A 290 30.60 19.42 23.83
C LEU A 290 30.40 18.62 22.53
N ASN A 291 29.79 19.29 21.53
CA ASN A 291 29.69 18.95 20.10
C ASN A 291 28.67 17.87 19.64
N TYR A 292 27.45 17.86 20.19
CA TYR A 292 26.35 17.08 19.61
C TYR A 292 25.49 17.96 18.69
N ASP A 293 25.84 18.05 17.41
CA ASP A 293 24.97 18.68 16.40
C ASP A 293 24.12 17.59 15.73
N PRO A 294 22.78 17.62 15.88
CA PRO A 294 21.90 16.63 15.26
C PRO A 294 21.89 16.67 13.73
N CYS A 295 22.44 17.72 13.11
CA CYS A 295 22.66 17.75 11.66
C CYS A 295 23.73 16.76 11.19
N TYR A 296 24.66 16.34 12.06
CA TYR A 296 25.71 15.38 11.70
C TYR A 296 25.57 14.04 12.45
N ASN A 297 24.64 13.95 13.40
CA ASN A 297 24.40 12.74 14.18
C ASN A 297 22.90 12.48 14.31
N TYR A 298 22.37 11.75 13.33
CA TYR A 298 20.98 11.36 13.20
C TYR A 298 20.86 9.92 12.72
N ASN A 299 19.70 9.31 13.00
CA ASN A 299 19.27 8.04 12.43
C ASN A 299 18.59 8.29 11.08
N ILE A 300 18.79 7.39 10.12
CA ILE A 300 18.11 7.43 8.83
C ILE A 300 16.78 6.70 8.95
N LEU A 301 15.72 7.31 8.44
CA LEU A 301 14.41 6.72 8.36
C LEU A 301 13.91 6.81 6.92
N ASP A 302 14.11 5.72 6.18
CA ASP A 302 13.78 5.58 4.76
C ASP A 302 12.71 4.51 4.58
N ASN A 303 11.46 4.94 4.55
CA ASN A 303 10.32 4.04 4.45
C ASN A 303 9.34 4.59 3.41
N TYR A 304 9.21 3.90 2.28
CA TYR A 304 8.34 4.32 1.17
C TYR A 304 6.87 4.51 1.61
N TRP A 305 6.41 3.70 2.57
CA TRP A 305 5.04 3.73 3.09
C TRP A 305 4.73 4.97 3.93
N ARG A 306 5.72 5.81 4.27
CA ARG A 306 5.49 7.12 4.92
C ARG A 306 5.13 8.23 3.94
N SER A 307 5.23 7.96 2.65
CA SER A 307 4.85 8.92 1.60
C SER A 307 3.37 9.29 1.73
N THR A 308 3.05 10.57 1.54
CA THR A 308 1.66 11.06 1.47
C THR A 308 0.89 10.60 0.22
N LEU A 309 1.56 9.88 -0.67
CA LEU A 309 1.00 9.32 -1.90
C LEU A 309 0.72 7.81 -1.79
N TRP A 310 0.94 7.21 -0.62
CA TRP A 310 0.84 5.76 -0.44
C TRP A 310 -0.35 5.35 0.42
N TYR A 311 -1.20 4.48 -0.11
CA TYR A 311 -2.49 4.08 0.49
C TYR A 311 -2.45 2.77 1.29
N MET A 312 -1.25 2.23 1.58
CA MET A 312 -1.14 0.99 2.33
C MET A 312 -1.31 1.26 3.83
N SER A 313 -2.19 0.49 4.49
CA SER A 313 -2.52 0.62 5.91
C SER A 313 -1.90 -0.52 6.73
N GLY A 314 -1.56 -0.23 7.99
CA GLY A 314 -1.09 -1.24 8.95
C GLY A 314 0.18 -0.88 9.72
N HIS A 315 0.88 0.19 9.33
CA HIS A 315 2.06 0.68 10.04
C HIS A 315 1.66 1.57 11.22
N ASP A 316 2.33 1.40 12.35
CA ASP A 316 1.97 2.05 13.61
C ASP A 316 3.24 2.53 14.33
N ASP A 317 3.47 3.85 14.31
CA ASP A 317 4.64 4.46 14.93
C ASP A 317 4.61 4.42 16.47
N THR A 318 3.49 3.99 17.09
CA THR A 318 3.46 3.74 18.54
C THR A 318 4.32 2.54 18.94
N ARG A 319 4.56 1.60 18.01
CA ARG A 319 5.37 0.38 18.21
C ARG A 319 6.87 0.62 18.06
N VAL A 320 7.26 1.78 17.54
CA VAL A 320 8.66 2.14 17.32
C VAL A 320 9.26 2.73 18.60
N GLU A 321 10.48 2.32 18.94
CA GLU A 321 11.26 2.96 19.99
C GLU A 321 12.02 4.16 19.41
N TRP A 322 11.61 5.36 19.83
CA TRP A 322 12.14 6.61 19.33
C TRP A 322 13.30 7.11 20.21
N HIS A 323 14.51 7.15 19.64
CA HIS A 323 15.71 7.60 20.34
C HIS A 323 16.59 8.47 19.43
N GLY A 324 16.84 9.71 19.88
CA GLY A 324 17.70 10.65 19.17
C GLY A 324 16.97 11.44 18.07
N TRP A 325 17.71 11.80 17.03
CA TRP A 325 17.24 12.61 15.91
C TRP A 325 17.15 11.76 14.65
N TYR A 326 16.22 12.09 13.76
CA TYR A 326 15.92 11.34 12.55
C TYR A 326 15.95 12.24 11.33
N ARG A 327 16.50 11.72 10.23
CA ARG A 327 16.39 12.30 8.89
C ARG A 327 15.50 11.42 8.03
N LEU A 328 14.52 12.04 7.38
CA LEU A 328 13.52 11.35 6.58
C LEU A 328 13.97 11.19 5.12
N PHE A 329 13.69 10.02 4.56
CA PHE A 329 13.86 9.71 3.15
C PHE A 329 12.68 8.90 2.64
N ILE A 330 12.46 8.96 1.32
CA ILE A 330 11.53 8.09 0.60
C ILE A 330 12.30 7.49 -0.59
N ASN A 331 12.54 6.18 -0.55
CA ASN A 331 13.28 5.44 -1.57
C ASN A 331 14.65 6.08 -1.87
N GLY A 332 15.41 6.39 -0.83
CA GLY A 332 16.72 7.05 -0.92
C GLY A 332 16.69 8.54 -1.27
N SER A 333 15.53 9.09 -1.62
CA SER A 333 15.38 10.52 -1.95
C SER A 333 15.08 11.33 -0.69
N SER A 334 15.62 12.56 -0.62
CA SER A 334 15.44 13.44 0.54
C SER A 334 13.97 13.76 0.75
N ALA A 335 13.52 13.66 2.00
CA ALA A 335 12.13 13.90 2.35
C ALA A 335 12.03 14.75 3.63
N GLN A 336 10.85 15.34 3.84
CA GLN A 336 10.54 16.13 5.02
C GLN A 336 9.11 15.84 5.49
N MET A 337 8.80 16.17 6.73
CA MET A 337 7.40 16.10 7.20
C MET A 337 6.56 17.15 6.48
N PRO A 338 5.32 16.86 6.06
CA PRO A 338 4.44 17.87 5.51
C PRO A 338 4.04 18.90 6.60
N GLU A 339 3.95 20.17 6.23
CA GLU A 339 3.46 21.28 7.08
C GLU A 339 1.97 21.58 6.85
N TRP A 340 1.29 20.68 6.16
CA TRP A 340 -0.08 20.82 5.68
C TRP A 340 -0.79 19.48 5.73
N CYS A 341 -2.11 19.56 5.59
CA CYS A 341 -2.97 18.42 5.38
C CYS A 341 -3.89 18.70 4.20
N PHE A 342 -4.32 17.62 3.55
CA PHE A 342 -5.30 17.64 2.49
C PHE A 342 -6.30 16.51 2.73
N SER A 343 -7.41 16.48 2.00
CA SER A 343 -8.53 15.60 2.36
C SER A 343 -8.09 14.14 2.40
N GLN A 344 -7.51 13.61 1.33
CA GLN A 344 -7.14 12.19 1.25
C GLN A 344 -5.72 11.90 1.76
N MET A 345 -5.25 12.65 2.76
CA MET A 345 -3.90 12.49 3.27
C MET A 345 -3.73 11.13 3.95
N SER A 346 -3.01 10.24 3.28
CA SER A 346 -2.67 8.90 3.74
C SER A 346 -1.16 8.75 3.83
N CYS A 347 -0.67 8.07 4.88
CA CYS A 347 0.73 7.66 4.95
C CYS A 347 0.87 6.43 5.87
N GLY A 348 0.88 5.22 5.31
CA GLY A 348 1.27 3.97 5.99
C GLY A 348 0.35 3.44 7.11
N GLY A 349 -0.34 4.33 7.83
CA GLY A 349 -1.24 4.06 8.94
C GLY A 349 -2.63 4.65 8.70
N PHE A 350 -3.47 4.59 9.72
CA PHE A 350 -4.83 5.12 9.67
C PHE A 350 -4.87 6.63 9.92
N SER A 351 -4.05 7.10 10.87
CA SER A 351 -3.93 8.53 11.18
C SER A 351 -2.61 9.12 10.68
N SER A 352 -2.71 9.96 9.66
CA SER A 352 -1.57 10.64 9.05
C SER A 352 -1.14 11.84 9.91
N LEU A 353 0.10 11.83 10.40
CA LEU A 353 0.65 12.89 11.25
C LEU A 353 1.51 13.89 10.45
N TRP A 354 1.32 15.18 10.72
CA TRP A 354 1.98 16.30 10.04
C TRP A 354 2.32 17.45 10.99
N LEU A 355 3.20 18.36 10.54
CA LEU A 355 3.71 19.49 11.32
C LEU A 355 2.72 20.66 11.39
N GLY A 356 2.37 21.08 12.61
CA GLY A 356 1.49 22.21 12.89
C GLY A 356 2.06 23.61 12.66
N GLY A 357 2.98 23.77 11.71
CA GLY A 357 3.59 25.04 11.33
C GLY A 357 4.81 24.86 10.43
N PRO A 358 5.37 25.97 9.91
CA PRO A 358 6.48 25.90 8.96
C PRO A 358 7.72 25.26 9.57
N HIS A 359 8.60 24.68 8.77
CA HIS A 359 9.92 24.30 9.23
C HIS A 359 10.72 25.54 9.69
N PRO A 360 11.66 25.40 10.65
CA PRO A 360 12.56 26.48 11.04
C PRO A 360 13.49 26.91 9.90
N GLN A 361 14.00 28.13 9.98
CA GLN A 361 15.18 28.56 9.23
C GLN A 361 16.47 28.11 9.94
N PRO A 362 17.63 28.05 9.25
CA PRO A 362 18.90 27.66 9.88
C PRO A 362 19.26 28.49 11.12
N GLU A 363 18.92 29.77 11.13
CA GLU A 363 19.13 30.70 12.25
C GLU A 363 18.23 30.46 13.47
N ASP A 364 17.08 29.80 13.28
CA ASP A 364 16.12 29.53 14.37
C ASP A 364 16.62 28.44 15.33
N GLY A 365 17.61 27.64 14.90
CA GLY A 365 18.14 26.53 15.67
C GLY A 365 17.12 25.42 15.87
N VAL A 366 17.00 24.92 17.11
CA VAL A 366 16.04 23.86 17.45
C VAL A 366 14.71 24.48 17.86
N VAL A 367 13.66 24.21 17.11
CA VAL A 367 12.30 24.68 17.40
C VAL A 367 11.38 23.53 17.79
N THR A 368 10.38 23.81 18.62
CA THR A 368 9.32 22.86 18.96
C THR A 368 8.12 23.11 18.05
N ARG A 369 7.56 22.04 17.46
CA ARG A 369 6.39 22.10 16.57
C ARG A 369 5.30 21.17 17.06
N GLU A 370 4.08 21.68 17.04
CA GLU A 370 2.87 20.88 17.27
C GLU A 370 2.73 19.81 16.18
N ILE A 371 2.15 18.68 16.53
CA ILE A 371 1.86 17.60 15.59
C ILE A 371 0.36 17.34 15.56
N TYR A 372 -0.20 17.41 14.35
CA TYR A 372 -1.61 17.14 14.10
C TYR A 372 -1.79 15.83 13.35
N GLY A 373 -2.93 15.17 13.57
CA GLY A 373 -3.32 13.96 12.86
C GLY A 373 -4.65 14.12 12.15
N SER A 374 -4.80 13.52 10.97
CA SER A 374 -6.06 13.47 10.23
C SER A 374 -6.87 12.20 10.50
N VAL A 375 -8.19 12.27 10.28
CA VAL A 375 -9.09 11.12 10.24
C VAL A 375 -10.24 11.37 9.28
N ASN A 376 -10.63 10.39 8.47
CA ASN A 376 -11.80 10.48 7.57
C ASN A 376 -11.89 11.84 6.82
N ASP A 377 -10.81 12.22 6.14
CA ASP A 377 -10.69 13.50 5.43
C ASP A 377 -10.69 14.79 6.27
N GLN A 378 -10.74 14.66 7.60
CA GLN A 378 -10.69 15.77 8.55
C GLN A 378 -9.28 16.02 9.03
N CYS A 379 -8.75 17.16 8.64
CA CYS A 379 -7.51 17.70 9.15
C CYS A 379 -7.58 18.05 10.64
N SER A 380 -6.46 17.86 11.34
CA SER A 380 -6.26 18.30 12.73
C SER A 380 -7.26 17.76 13.74
N TYR A 381 -7.90 16.63 13.43
CA TYR A 381 -8.80 15.95 14.34
C TYR A 381 -8.05 15.47 15.58
N TYR A 382 -6.86 14.90 15.38
CA TYR A 382 -5.98 14.46 16.45
C TYR A 382 -4.85 15.46 16.70
N ARG A 383 -4.35 15.46 17.94
CA ARG A 383 -3.16 16.22 18.35
C ARG A 383 -2.21 15.32 19.15
N SER A 384 -1.07 15.01 18.55
CA SER A 384 0.00 14.26 19.21
C SER A 384 0.82 15.16 20.14
N ASP A 385 1.85 14.62 20.76
CA ASP A 385 2.83 15.42 21.49
C ASP A 385 3.72 16.20 20.50
N PRO A 386 4.11 17.44 20.84
CA PRO A 386 4.96 18.24 19.98
C PRO A 386 6.37 17.64 19.88
N ILE A 387 6.99 17.80 18.71
CA ILE A 387 8.34 17.30 18.43
C ILE A 387 9.33 18.46 18.28
N GLN A 388 10.63 18.15 18.33
CA GLN A 388 11.66 19.14 18.01
C GLN A 388 12.11 18.99 16.56
N VAL A 389 12.34 20.11 15.89
CA VAL A 389 12.79 20.20 14.49
C VAL A 389 13.98 21.14 14.41
N LYS A 390 14.98 20.80 13.60
CA LYS A 390 16.13 21.67 13.31
C LYS A 390 16.39 21.70 11.80
N ALA A 391 16.63 22.89 11.26
CA ALA A 391 17.12 23.08 9.90
C ALA A 391 18.64 22.92 9.84
N CYS A 392 19.13 22.26 8.78
CA CYS A 392 20.54 21.97 8.58
C CYS A 392 21.11 22.66 7.32
N PRO A 393 22.44 22.89 7.26
CA PRO A 393 23.05 23.73 6.22
C PRO A 393 22.86 23.27 4.77
N GLU A 394 22.55 21.99 4.52
CA GLU A 394 22.34 21.44 3.17
C GLU A 394 20.85 21.34 2.80
N ASN A 395 20.02 22.27 3.29
CA ASN A 395 18.58 22.35 2.99
C ASN A 395 17.79 21.07 3.33
N TYR A 396 18.09 20.45 4.48
CA TYR A 396 17.29 19.36 5.03
C TYR A 396 16.97 19.60 6.50
N TYR A 397 16.02 18.83 7.00
CA TYR A 397 15.55 18.91 8.38
C TYR A 397 15.82 17.62 9.11
N VAL A 398 16.08 17.75 10.41
CA VAL A 398 16.16 16.63 11.34
C VAL A 398 15.09 16.78 12.41
N TYR A 399 14.51 15.64 12.80
CA TYR A 399 13.35 15.57 13.68
C TYR A 399 13.67 14.73 14.90
N ARG A 400 13.39 15.28 16.08
CA ARG A 400 13.36 14.48 17.31
C ARG A 400 11.95 13.94 17.51
N LEU A 401 11.66 12.85 16.82
CA LEU A 401 10.36 12.18 16.87
C LEU A 401 10.14 11.52 18.23
N LEU A 402 8.89 11.48 18.67
CA LEU A 402 8.46 10.89 19.92
C LEU A 402 7.44 9.79 19.63
N ARG A 403 7.25 8.86 20.57
CA ARG A 403 6.15 7.89 20.46
C ARG A 403 4.82 8.67 20.41
N PRO A 404 4.00 8.51 19.36
CA PRO A 404 2.70 9.16 19.29
C PRO A 404 1.77 8.72 20.43
N LYS A 405 0.76 9.54 20.74
CA LYS A 405 -0.23 9.20 21.77
C LYS A 405 -0.96 7.90 21.42
N PRO A 406 -1.02 6.89 22.30
CA PRO A 406 -1.70 5.62 22.07
C PRO A 406 -3.17 5.74 21.64
N SER A 407 -3.85 6.81 22.10
CA SER A 407 -5.25 7.10 21.76
C SER A 407 -5.47 7.48 20.29
N ILE A 408 -4.42 7.89 19.56
CA ILE A 408 -4.52 8.16 18.12
C ILE A 408 -4.52 6.79 17.41
N PRO A 409 -5.50 6.46 16.56
CA PRO A 409 -5.55 5.17 15.90
C PRO A 409 -4.47 5.02 14.83
N VAL A 410 -3.60 4.02 14.99
CA VAL A 410 -2.57 3.61 14.01
C VAL A 410 -1.83 4.82 13.39
N PRO A 411 -1.17 5.66 14.21
CA PRO A 411 -0.58 6.91 13.75
C PRO A 411 0.75 6.68 13.04
N VAL A 412 1.01 7.49 12.01
CA VAL A 412 2.30 7.51 11.29
C VAL A 412 2.75 8.93 11.02
N TYR A 413 4.01 9.23 11.31
CA TYR A 413 4.68 10.44 10.84
C TYR A 413 4.87 10.39 9.33
N CYS A 414 4.12 11.22 8.62
CA CYS A 414 4.20 11.29 7.17
C CYS A 414 5.49 11.97 6.71
N ALA A 415 5.89 11.65 5.49
CA ALA A 415 6.96 12.30 4.77
C ALA A 415 6.49 12.65 3.35
N VAL A 416 7.03 13.74 2.82
CA VAL A 416 6.88 14.16 1.43
C VAL A 416 8.24 14.33 0.81
N LEU A 417 8.37 13.97 -0.45
CA LEU A 417 9.57 14.28 -1.22
C LEU A 417 9.73 15.80 -1.28
N PHE A 418 10.97 16.25 -1.09
CA PHE A 418 11.30 17.66 -1.22
C PHE A 418 12.60 17.79 -2.00
N ASN A 419 12.46 18.10 -3.28
CA ASN A 419 13.57 18.37 -4.17
C ASN A 419 13.62 19.87 -4.42
N THR A 420 14.75 20.50 -4.14
CA THR A 420 15.03 21.82 -4.70
C THR A 420 15.51 21.61 -6.13
N PRO A 421 14.87 22.23 -7.13
CA PRO A 421 15.23 21.98 -8.53
C PRO A 421 16.67 22.44 -8.80
N ASN A 422 17.46 21.59 -9.48
CA ASN A 422 18.85 21.89 -9.85
C ASN A 422 18.96 23.02 -10.88
N THR A 423 17.88 23.29 -11.62
CA THR A 423 17.73 24.34 -12.63
C THR A 423 16.57 25.25 -12.26
N ASP A 424 16.68 26.55 -12.56
CA ASP A 424 15.61 27.50 -12.26
C ASP A 424 14.38 27.20 -13.15
N PRO A 425 13.22 26.83 -12.56
CA PRO A 425 12.05 26.40 -13.33
C PRO A 425 11.41 27.52 -14.16
N CYS A 426 11.83 28.77 -13.99
CA CYS A 426 11.44 29.86 -14.88
C CYS A 426 12.00 29.71 -16.30
N TYR A 427 13.03 28.90 -16.49
CA TYR A 427 13.65 28.70 -17.80
C TYR A 427 13.51 27.27 -18.33
N ASP A 428 12.95 26.36 -17.53
CA ASP A 428 12.80 24.94 -17.84
C ASP A 428 11.41 24.47 -17.39
N TYR A 429 10.42 24.64 -18.26
CA TYR A 429 9.03 24.29 -18.01
C TYR A 429 8.33 23.77 -19.28
N THR A 430 7.27 23.00 -19.08
CA THR A 430 6.37 22.56 -20.14
C THR A 430 5.17 23.51 -20.27
N SER A 431 4.85 23.91 -21.50
CA SER A 431 3.69 24.75 -21.79
C SER A 431 2.39 23.93 -21.76
N LEU A 432 1.41 24.36 -20.98
CA LEU A 432 0.05 23.81 -20.98
C LEU A 432 -0.91 24.81 -21.59
N ASP A 433 -1.29 24.60 -22.85
CA ASP A 433 -2.23 25.45 -23.60
C ASP A 433 -3.49 24.68 -23.97
N ASP A 434 -4.10 24.07 -22.96
CA ASP A 434 -5.34 23.30 -23.08
C ASP A 434 -6.56 24.23 -22.88
N PRO A 435 -7.32 24.59 -23.93
CA PRO A 435 -8.37 25.59 -23.79
C PRO A 435 -9.55 25.14 -22.91
N TRP A 436 -9.71 23.82 -22.72
CA TRP A 436 -10.74 23.25 -21.87
C TRP A 436 -10.51 23.54 -20.37
N ARG A 437 -9.29 23.94 -19.96
CA ARG A 437 -8.95 24.31 -18.58
C ARG A 437 -9.47 25.68 -18.16
N ALA A 438 -10.00 26.46 -19.10
CA ALA A 438 -10.40 27.84 -18.85
C ALA A 438 -11.55 27.94 -17.81
N THR A 439 -11.48 28.95 -16.95
CA THR A 439 -12.48 29.19 -15.88
C THR A 439 -13.90 29.44 -16.38
N ASP A 440 -14.09 29.74 -17.66
CA ASP A 440 -15.39 29.94 -18.31
C ASP A 440 -15.85 28.71 -19.12
N ASN A 441 -15.06 27.64 -19.16
CA ASN A 441 -15.36 26.42 -19.89
C ASN A 441 -16.17 25.44 -19.01
N TYR A 442 -17.44 25.27 -19.35
CA TYR A 442 -18.31 24.31 -18.68
C TYR A 442 -18.02 22.87 -19.14
N TYR A 443 -17.94 21.94 -18.19
CA TYR A 443 -17.68 20.53 -18.47
C TYR A 443 -18.77 19.91 -19.37
N ASN A 444 -18.36 19.47 -20.56
CA ASN A 444 -19.20 18.66 -21.46
C ASN A 444 -18.66 17.23 -21.64
N ASN A 445 -17.34 17.06 -21.46
CA ASN A 445 -16.66 15.77 -21.34
C ASN A 445 -15.88 15.81 -20.02
N TYR A 446 -15.84 14.72 -19.26
CA TYR A 446 -15.16 14.65 -17.95
C TYR A 446 -13.63 14.71 -18.14
N MET A 447 -13.08 15.91 -18.39
CA MET A 447 -11.64 16.12 -18.50
C MET A 447 -11.05 16.16 -17.09
N CYS A 448 -10.01 15.36 -16.86
CA CYS A 448 -9.42 15.17 -15.54
C CYS A 448 -7.89 15.17 -15.62
N ASP A 449 -7.24 15.93 -14.74
CA ASP A 449 -5.79 15.86 -14.54
C ASP A 449 -5.35 14.65 -13.72
N TYR A 450 -6.30 13.88 -13.20
CA TYR A 450 -6.07 12.63 -12.47
C TYR A 450 -5.18 11.63 -13.24
N ASN A 451 -5.38 11.52 -14.55
CA ASN A 451 -4.64 10.57 -15.41
C ASN A 451 -3.39 11.19 -16.05
N VAL A 452 -3.09 12.45 -15.76
CA VAL A 452 -1.92 13.13 -16.32
C VAL A 452 -0.68 12.72 -15.54
N ASN A 453 0.35 12.24 -16.24
CA ASN A 453 1.64 11.97 -15.63
C ASN A 453 2.40 13.28 -15.45
N TRP A 454 2.17 13.94 -14.31
CA TRP A 454 2.83 15.18 -13.94
C TRP A 454 4.30 14.94 -13.62
N ASN A 455 5.19 15.55 -14.41
CA ASN A 455 6.63 15.48 -14.19
C ASN A 455 7.29 16.81 -14.57
N GLY A 456 7.80 17.51 -13.56
CA GLY A 456 8.48 18.79 -13.72
C GLY A 456 7.55 19.99 -13.60
N TRP A 457 8.00 21.12 -14.15
CA TRP A 457 7.35 22.42 -14.00
C TRP A 457 6.53 22.78 -15.23
N TYR A 458 5.41 23.45 -15.01
CA TYR A 458 4.45 23.79 -16.06
C TYR A 458 4.08 25.27 -16.03
N ARG A 459 3.82 25.85 -17.20
CA ARG A 459 3.29 27.20 -17.36
C ARG A 459 1.96 27.13 -18.09
N LEU A 460 0.95 27.82 -17.55
CA LEU A 460 -0.40 27.85 -18.12
C LEU A 460 -0.52 28.89 -19.25
N PHE A 461 -1.17 28.49 -20.32
CA PHE A 461 -1.53 29.30 -21.47
C PHE A 461 -3.01 29.11 -21.81
N TYR A 462 -3.58 30.10 -22.49
CA TYR A 462 -4.89 30.02 -23.13
C TYR A 462 -4.82 30.64 -24.52
N ASN A 463 -4.92 29.82 -25.56
CA ASN A 463 -4.78 30.21 -26.97
C ASN A 463 -3.48 31.00 -27.22
N GLY A 464 -2.37 30.49 -26.69
CA GLY A 464 -1.04 31.09 -26.78
C GLY A 464 -0.80 32.30 -25.87
N GLN A 465 -1.79 32.77 -25.12
CA GLN A 465 -1.64 33.87 -24.16
C GLN A 465 -1.28 33.35 -22.78
N SER A 466 -0.31 33.98 -22.12
CA SER A 466 0.08 33.60 -20.75
C SER A 466 -1.08 33.86 -19.80
N VAL A 467 -1.46 32.84 -19.04
CA VAL A 467 -2.47 32.92 -17.97
C VAL A 467 -1.87 32.35 -16.68
N GLN A 468 -2.65 32.41 -15.62
CA GLN A 468 -2.29 31.90 -14.30
C GLN A 468 -3.41 31.03 -13.76
N MET A 469 -3.13 30.25 -12.73
CA MET A 469 -4.16 29.51 -12.02
C MET A 469 -5.08 30.50 -11.28
N SER A 470 -6.36 30.17 -11.12
CA SER A 470 -7.29 31.04 -10.38
C SER A 470 -6.90 31.11 -8.90
N GLU A 471 -6.85 32.31 -8.32
CA GLU A 471 -6.71 32.55 -6.86
C GLU A 471 -8.06 32.59 -6.14
N SER A 472 -9.14 32.37 -6.89
CA SER A 472 -10.51 32.45 -6.40
C SER A 472 -11.28 31.17 -6.72
N SER A 473 -12.26 30.87 -5.87
CA SER A 473 -13.15 29.73 -6.05
C SER A 473 -13.78 29.74 -7.43
N VAL A 474 -13.51 28.68 -8.20
CA VAL A 474 -14.13 28.46 -9.50
C VAL A 474 -15.40 27.64 -9.30
N GLY A 475 -16.50 27.98 -9.99
CA GLY A 475 -17.78 27.28 -9.82
C GLY A 475 -17.70 25.79 -10.18
N TYR A 476 -18.46 24.95 -9.49
CA TYR A 476 -18.59 23.52 -9.82
C TYR A 476 -18.90 23.30 -11.31
N GLY A 477 -18.23 22.34 -11.94
CA GLY A 477 -18.41 22.05 -13.37
C GLY A 477 -17.64 22.98 -14.33
N MET A 478 -16.73 23.82 -13.86
CA MET A 478 -15.91 24.66 -14.74
C MET A 478 -14.54 24.01 -15.03
N CYS A 479 -13.75 24.63 -15.90
CA CYS A 479 -12.43 24.15 -16.30
C CYS A 479 -12.49 22.74 -16.92
N GLY A 480 -13.58 22.45 -17.62
CA GLY A 480 -13.78 21.17 -18.30
C GLY A 480 -13.96 19.97 -17.35
N THR A 481 -14.14 20.19 -16.05
CA THR A 481 -14.20 19.14 -15.03
C THR A 481 -15.34 19.36 -14.03
N PRO A 482 -15.92 18.31 -13.42
CA PRO A 482 -16.83 18.48 -12.29
C PRO A 482 -16.18 19.15 -11.08
N TYR A 483 -14.88 18.91 -10.85
CA TYR A 483 -14.16 19.37 -9.66
C TYR A 483 -12.98 20.28 -10.04
N PRO A 484 -13.23 21.58 -10.29
CA PRO A 484 -12.18 22.52 -10.67
C PRO A 484 -11.25 22.84 -9.51
N LEU A 485 -9.95 22.79 -9.78
CA LEU A 485 -8.88 23.07 -8.82
C LEU A 485 -8.36 24.50 -8.98
N TRP A 486 -8.25 25.21 -7.87
CA TRP A 486 -7.81 26.60 -7.79
C TRP A 486 -6.91 26.84 -6.56
N LEU A 487 -6.11 27.90 -6.61
CA LEU A 487 -5.10 28.20 -5.60
C LEU A 487 -5.74 28.84 -4.37
N ASN A 488 -5.58 28.20 -3.22
CA ASN A 488 -6.07 28.73 -1.96
C ASN A 488 -5.06 29.70 -1.35
N GLY A 489 -5.00 30.90 -1.91
CA GLY A 489 -4.11 31.98 -1.50
C GLY A 489 -3.51 32.72 -2.69
N PRO A 490 -2.80 33.83 -2.43
CA PRO A 490 -2.16 34.61 -3.48
C PRO A 490 -0.97 33.85 -4.09
N HIS A 491 -0.68 34.12 -5.35
CA HIS A 491 0.59 33.72 -5.97
C HIS A 491 1.78 34.38 -5.24
N PRO A 492 2.96 33.74 -5.24
CA PRO A 492 4.19 34.31 -4.69
C PRO A 492 4.62 35.59 -5.40
N GLN A 493 5.45 36.38 -4.73
CA GLN A 493 6.28 37.44 -5.32
C GLN A 493 7.62 36.88 -5.80
N LEU A 494 8.36 37.67 -6.59
CA LEU A 494 9.69 37.27 -7.11
C LEU A 494 10.70 36.93 -5.99
N GLU A 495 10.60 37.64 -4.86
CA GLU A 495 11.48 37.45 -3.70
C GLU A 495 11.15 36.20 -2.87
N ASP A 496 9.94 35.67 -3.00
CA ASP A 496 9.50 34.48 -2.24
C ASP A 496 10.13 33.18 -2.76
N GLY A 497 10.66 33.19 -3.99
CA GLY A 497 11.23 32.00 -4.62
C GLY A 497 10.16 30.92 -4.89
N VAL A 498 10.51 29.67 -4.60
CA VAL A 498 9.59 28.54 -4.72
C VAL A 498 8.79 28.41 -3.43
N VAL A 499 7.47 28.51 -3.51
CA VAL A 499 6.57 28.39 -2.36
C VAL A 499 5.59 27.22 -2.55
N ILE A 500 5.17 26.62 -1.45
CA ILE A 500 4.10 25.62 -1.43
C ILE A 500 2.76 26.33 -1.29
N ARG A 501 1.79 25.98 -2.12
CA ARG A 501 0.42 26.51 -2.04
C ARG A 501 -0.60 25.39 -1.98
N GLN A 502 -1.52 25.52 -1.02
CA GLN A 502 -2.67 24.64 -0.90
C GLN A 502 -3.59 24.84 -2.11
N VAL A 503 -4.12 23.73 -2.64
CA VAL A 503 -5.06 23.73 -3.76
C VAL A 503 -6.42 23.27 -3.25
N CYS A 504 -7.46 24.02 -3.62
CA CYS A 504 -8.85 23.73 -3.30
C CYS A 504 -9.58 23.21 -4.53
N GLY A 505 -10.40 22.19 -4.35
CA GLY A 505 -11.37 21.71 -5.33
C GLY A 505 -12.77 22.15 -4.96
N SER A 506 -13.45 22.79 -5.89
CA SER A 506 -14.83 23.21 -5.70
C SER A 506 -15.79 22.02 -5.83
N THR A 507 -16.74 21.93 -4.92
CA THR A 507 -17.86 21.00 -4.94
C THR A 507 -19.16 21.77 -5.20
N TRP A 508 -20.28 21.06 -5.34
CA TRP A 508 -21.58 21.68 -5.61
C TRP A 508 -21.98 22.77 -4.61
N ASN A 509 -21.61 22.64 -3.32
CA ASN A 509 -22.02 23.56 -2.25
C ASN A 509 -20.87 24.31 -1.57
N ASP A 510 -19.62 23.97 -1.88
CA ASP A 510 -18.44 24.52 -1.20
C ASP A 510 -17.31 24.72 -2.20
N GLY A 511 -16.84 25.97 -2.31
CA GLY A 511 -15.71 26.36 -3.15
C GLY A 511 -14.38 25.73 -2.76
N CYS A 512 -14.25 25.20 -1.54
CA CYS A 512 -13.11 24.38 -1.13
C CYS A 512 -13.58 23.12 -0.38
N GLY A 513 -14.58 22.44 -0.93
CA GLY A 513 -15.11 21.20 -0.34
C GLY A 513 -14.09 20.06 -0.32
N TYR A 514 -13.07 20.13 -1.19
CA TYR A 514 -11.94 19.21 -1.21
C TYR A 514 -10.62 19.98 -1.16
N LYS A 515 -9.66 19.49 -0.38
CA LYS A 515 -8.27 19.97 -0.39
C LYS A 515 -7.42 18.92 -1.12
N SER A 516 -6.74 19.34 -2.19
CA SER A 516 -5.80 18.51 -2.93
C SER A 516 -4.41 18.50 -2.28
N HIS A 517 -3.52 17.61 -2.69
CA HIS A 517 -2.08 17.80 -2.44
C HIS A 517 -1.67 19.21 -2.86
N PRO A 518 -0.92 19.95 -2.03
CA PRO A 518 -0.45 21.27 -2.43
C PRO A 518 0.57 21.13 -3.56
N ILE A 519 0.77 22.24 -4.25
CA ILE A 519 1.69 22.33 -5.38
C ILE A 519 2.80 23.33 -5.06
N GLN A 520 3.94 23.18 -5.72
CA GLN A 520 4.97 24.22 -5.70
C GLN A 520 4.65 25.27 -6.76
N VAL A 521 4.85 26.54 -6.41
CA VAL A 521 4.60 27.69 -7.28
C VAL A 521 5.78 28.64 -7.20
N LYS A 522 6.24 29.15 -8.36
CA LYS A 522 7.28 30.18 -8.42
C LYS A 522 6.86 31.34 -9.32
N ALA A 523 7.12 32.56 -8.86
CA ALA A 523 6.99 33.75 -9.69
C ALA A 523 8.25 33.96 -10.54
N CYS A 524 8.07 34.28 -11.81
CA CYS A 524 9.17 34.38 -12.77
C CYS A 524 9.34 35.78 -13.35
N PRO A 525 10.58 36.18 -13.69
CA PRO A 525 10.83 37.42 -14.43
C PRO A 525 10.02 37.43 -15.73
N GLY A 526 9.25 38.50 -15.97
CA GLY A 526 8.33 38.56 -17.11
C GLY A 526 6.85 38.36 -16.76
N ASN A 527 6.50 38.42 -15.46
CA ASN A 527 5.13 38.45 -14.96
C ASN A 527 4.31 37.20 -15.33
N TYR A 528 4.89 36.03 -15.09
CA TYR A 528 4.21 34.74 -15.19
C TYR A 528 4.62 33.84 -14.03
N TYR A 529 3.90 32.73 -13.88
CA TYR A 529 4.12 31.74 -12.85
C TYR A 529 4.37 30.38 -13.46
N VAL A 530 5.15 29.57 -12.76
CA VAL A 530 5.35 28.15 -13.06
C VAL A 530 4.90 27.33 -11.86
N TYR A 531 4.37 26.14 -12.15
CA TYR A 531 3.72 25.25 -11.19
C TYR A 531 4.28 23.84 -11.32
N GLU A 532 4.62 23.22 -10.20
CA GLU A 532 4.86 21.78 -10.12
C GLU A 532 3.56 21.12 -9.68
N PHE A 533 2.74 20.71 -10.66
CA PHE A 533 1.44 20.09 -10.41
C PHE A 533 1.60 18.65 -9.90
N VAL A 534 0.61 18.20 -9.13
CA VAL A 534 0.56 16.83 -8.60
C VAL A 534 -0.73 16.20 -9.08
N GLY A 535 -0.69 14.91 -9.44
CA GLY A 535 -1.90 14.18 -9.81
C GLY A 535 -2.95 14.26 -8.69
N PRO A 536 -4.17 14.78 -8.94
CA PRO A 536 -5.22 14.77 -7.93
C PRO A 536 -5.65 13.33 -7.61
N THR A 537 -6.34 13.10 -6.48
CA THR A 537 -6.73 11.73 -6.05
C THR A 537 -8.05 11.24 -6.67
N PHE A 538 -8.74 12.08 -7.43
CA PHE A 538 -9.92 11.74 -8.23
C PHE A 538 -9.99 12.69 -9.43
N CYS A 539 -10.98 12.50 -10.31
CA CYS A 539 -11.17 13.35 -11.48
C CYS A 539 -11.34 14.83 -11.10
N ALA A 540 -10.27 15.62 -11.21
CA ALA A 540 -10.25 17.06 -10.96
C ALA A 540 -9.22 17.69 -11.89
N SER A 541 -9.30 19.00 -12.14
CA SER A 541 -8.41 19.69 -13.10
C SER A 541 -8.00 21.08 -12.64
N TYR A 542 -6.72 21.42 -12.83
CA TYR A 542 -6.13 22.73 -12.57
C TYR A 542 -6.67 23.78 -13.54
N CYS A 543 -7.34 24.79 -12.98
CA CYS A 543 -8.00 25.85 -13.74
C CYS A 543 -7.04 26.90 -14.26
N ALA A 544 -7.23 27.31 -15.51
CA ALA A 544 -6.60 28.48 -16.12
C ALA A 544 -7.54 29.69 -16.05
N ASP A 545 -7.14 30.75 -15.34
CA ASP A 545 -7.94 31.96 -15.18
C ASP A 545 -7.89 32.85 -16.42
N VAL A 546 -9.02 32.94 -17.12
CA VAL A 546 -9.20 33.76 -18.32
C VAL A 546 -9.99 35.04 -18.06
N THR A 547 -10.40 35.30 -16.82
CA THR A 547 -11.23 36.48 -16.47
C THR A 547 -10.48 37.79 -16.75
N LYS A 548 -9.15 37.79 -16.56
CA LYS A 548 -8.28 38.94 -16.87
C LYS A 548 -8.12 39.19 -18.38
N LEU A 549 -8.33 38.18 -19.23
CA LEU A 549 -8.31 38.30 -20.69
C LEU A 549 -9.68 38.77 -21.23
N ALA A 550 -10.77 38.35 -20.58
CA ALA A 550 -12.13 38.76 -20.92
C ALA A 550 -12.41 40.26 -20.66
N SER A 551 -11.64 40.91 -19.79
CA SER A 551 -11.77 42.35 -19.56
C SER A 551 -11.19 43.20 -20.70
N THR A 552 -10.39 42.61 -21.59
CA THR A 552 -9.75 43.31 -22.71
C THR A 552 -10.57 43.26 -24.01
N THR A 553 -11.60 42.42 -24.09
CA THR A 553 -12.44 42.20 -25.29
C THR A 553 -13.70 43.07 -25.38
N LYS A 554 -13.96 43.98 -24.42
CA LYS A 554 -15.03 44.98 -24.50
C LYS A 554 -14.49 46.40 -24.66
N SER A 555 -13.87 46.70 -25.80
CA SER A 555 -13.84 48.04 -26.40
C SER A 555 -13.12 48.01 -27.74
N GLU A 556 -13.77 47.47 -28.78
CA GLU A 556 -13.42 47.85 -30.15
C GLU A 556 -14.12 49.18 -30.46
N THR A 557 -13.37 50.27 -30.35
CA THR A 557 -13.65 51.48 -31.14
C THR A 557 -12.59 51.53 -32.22
N THR A 558 -13.00 51.26 -33.46
CA THR A 558 -12.19 51.38 -34.67
C THR A 558 -11.54 52.75 -34.75
N VAL A 559 -10.21 52.80 -34.68
CA VAL A 559 -9.40 53.93 -35.13
C VAL A 559 -8.36 53.42 -36.12
N THR A 560 -8.55 53.84 -37.37
CA THR A 560 -7.71 53.57 -38.53
C THR A 560 -6.43 54.42 -38.47
N ILE A 561 -5.24 53.80 -38.53
CA ILE A 561 -3.95 54.48 -38.78
C ILE A 561 -3.10 53.59 -39.74
N PRO A 562 -2.38 54.19 -40.72
CA PRO A 562 -1.90 53.52 -41.94
C PRO A 562 -0.54 52.80 -41.78
N PRO A 563 -0.07 52.01 -42.77
CA PRO A 563 1.08 51.13 -42.59
C PRO A 563 2.40 51.90 -42.65
N THR A 564 3.34 51.51 -41.80
CA THR A 564 4.74 51.97 -41.87
C THR A 564 5.64 50.74 -42.00
N GLU A 565 6.52 50.80 -43.01
CA GLU A 565 7.44 49.75 -43.43
C GLU A 565 8.61 49.49 -42.46
N SER A 566 9.13 48.27 -42.57
CA SER A 566 10.55 47.88 -42.44
C SER A 566 11.22 47.90 -41.05
N SER A 567 11.62 46.74 -40.56
CA SER A 567 13.01 46.29 -40.78
C SER A 567 13.24 44.89 -40.21
N THR A 568 13.79 44.05 -41.08
CA THR A 568 14.33 42.72 -40.78
C THR A 568 15.69 42.85 -40.10
N LEU A 569 15.86 42.24 -38.93
CA LEU A 569 17.18 41.85 -38.44
C LEU A 569 17.13 40.39 -37.99
N SER A 570 17.75 39.56 -38.81
CA SER A 570 18.12 38.17 -38.57
C SER A 570 19.16 38.09 -37.44
N VAL A 571 18.84 37.33 -36.39
CA VAL A 571 19.81 36.89 -35.39
C VAL A 571 20.07 35.41 -35.62
N THR A 572 21.34 35.15 -35.89
CA THR A 572 21.94 33.87 -36.24
C THR A 572 21.87 32.88 -35.08
N THR A 573 21.36 31.70 -35.38
CA THR A 573 21.41 30.47 -34.59
C THR A 573 22.85 29.99 -34.34
N PRO A 574 23.13 29.42 -33.16
CA PRO A 574 23.95 28.22 -33.03
C PRO A 574 23.08 27.11 -32.40
N GLU A 575 22.63 26.13 -33.18
CA GLU A 575 23.27 24.82 -33.39
C GLU A 575 23.07 23.84 -32.21
N GLU A 576 22.08 22.97 -32.45
CA GLU A 576 21.86 21.59 -31.97
C GLU A 576 21.75 21.29 -30.46
N ALA A 577 20.52 21.39 -29.97
CA ALA A 577 20.02 20.41 -29.00
C ALA A 577 19.89 19.05 -29.73
N ILE A 578 20.56 18.02 -29.21
CA ILE A 578 20.46 16.65 -29.72
C ILE A 578 18.99 16.22 -29.66
N SER A 579 18.37 16.09 -30.85
CA SER A 579 17.02 15.56 -31.01
C SER A 579 17.00 14.09 -30.57
N PHE A 580 16.34 13.79 -29.46
CA PHE A 580 16.09 12.42 -29.01
C PHE A 580 15.06 11.78 -29.95
N ASP A 581 15.52 11.06 -30.96
CA ASP A 581 14.64 10.35 -31.88
C ASP A 581 14.35 8.93 -31.33
N PRO A 582 13.10 8.62 -30.94
CA PRO A 582 12.73 7.32 -30.38
C PRO A 582 12.90 6.17 -31.37
N CYS A 583 13.15 6.45 -32.66
CA CYS A 583 13.54 5.42 -33.61
C CYS A 583 14.92 4.83 -33.35
N TYR A 584 15.80 5.53 -32.62
CA TYR A 584 17.14 5.04 -32.29
C TYR A 584 17.33 4.75 -30.79
N ASN A 585 16.35 5.10 -29.95
CA ASN A 585 16.38 4.81 -28.53
C ASN A 585 15.02 4.33 -28.01
N TYR A 586 14.87 3.01 -27.96
CA TYR A 586 13.66 2.31 -27.51
C TYR A 586 14.01 1.03 -26.75
N THR A 587 13.09 0.58 -25.90
CA THR A 587 13.16 -0.71 -25.21
C THR A 587 12.54 -1.80 -26.08
N VAL A 588 13.21 -2.94 -26.19
CA VAL A 588 12.66 -4.11 -26.90
C VAL A 588 11.65 -4.82 -26.01
N LEU A 589 10.45 -5.05 -26.54
CA LEU A 589 9.39 -5.83 -25.89
C LEU A 589 9.14 -7.12 -26.69
N ASP A 590 9.84 -8.20 -26.31
CA ASP A 590 9.81 -9.52 -26.96
C ASP A 590 9.16 -10.58 -26.07
N ASP A 591 7.93 -10.30 -25.66
CA ASP A 591 7.12 -11.20 -24.84
C ASP A 591 6.27 -12.10 -25.75
N SER A 592 6.64 -13.38 -25.86
CA SER A 592 5.92 -14.33 -26.74
C SER A 592 4.44 -14.46 -26.40
N TRP A 593 4.06 -14.20 -25.15
CA TRP A 593 2.68 -14.30 -24.69
C TRP A 593 1.77 -13.19 -25.23
N ARG A 594 2.33 -12.09 -25.77
CA ARG A 594 1.59 -10.96 -26.38
C ARG A 594 1.09 -11.24 -27.80
N SER A 595 1.48 -12.37 -28.39
CA SER A 595 1.08 -12.71 -29.75
C SER A 595 -0.44 -12.84 -29.90
N THR A 596 -1.01 -12.32 -30.99
CA THR A 596 -2.41 -12.56 -31.39
C THR A 596 -2.74 -14.04 -31.52
N SER A 597 -1.75 -14.89 -31.81
CA SER A 597 -1.89 -16.36 -31.88
C SER A 597 -1.89 -17.06 -30.52
N ASN A 598 -1.53 -16.36 -29.44
CA ASN A 598 -1.48 -16.93 -28.11
C ASN A 598 -2.85 -16.83 -27.43
N HIS A 599 -3.53 -17.96 -27.30
CA HIS A 599 -4.80 -18.03 -26.60
C HIS A 599 -4.62 -18.20 -25.08
N TYR A 600 -5.64 -17.76 -24.35
CA TYR A 600 -5.78 -17.83 -22.90
C TYR A 600 -5.28 -19.14 -22.26
N SER A 601 -4.60 -19.01 -21.12
CA SER A 601 -4.18 -20.10 -20.22
C SER A 601 -4.51 -19.74 -18.75
N SER A 602 -4.20 -20.62 -17.80
CA SER A 602 -4.50 -20.44 -16.37
C SER A 602 -3.87 -19.21 -15.70
N TYR A 603 -2.91 -18.55 -16.36
CA TYR A 603 -2.29 -17.29 -15.92
C TYR A 603 -2.67 -16.15 -16.87
N ILE A 604 -3.29 -15.09 -16.33
CA ILE A 604 -3.79 -13.94 -17.12
C ILE A 604 -2.82 -12.77 -16.97
N PHE A 605 -2.29 -12.31 -18.09
CA PHE A 605 -1.42 -11.15 -18.12
C PHE A 605 -2.24 -9.85 -18.14
N CYS A 606 -1.67 -8.82 -17.52
CA CYS A 606 -2.29 -7.51 -17.45
C CYS A 606 -1.23 -6.40 -17.51
N ASP A 607 -1.34 -5.56 -18.54
CA ASP A 607 -0.43 -4.43 -18.73
C ASP A 607 -0.79 -3.23 -17.83
N ALA A 608 -1.91 -3.29 -17.10
CA ALA A 608 -2.25 -2.29 -16.08
C ALA A 608 -1.34 -2.39 -14.84
N GLY A 609 -0.64 -3.52 -14.65
CA GLY A 609 0.38 -3.67 -13.59
C GLY A 609 1.80 -3.30 -14.04
N VAL A 610 1.99 -2.91 -15.31
CA VAL A 610 3.30 -2.61 -15.89
C VAL A 610 3.55 -1.11 -15.80
N THR A 611 4.71 -0.71 -15.25
CA THR A 611 5.18 0.67 -15.27
C THR A 611 5.83 0.97 -16.62
N TRP A 612 5.06 1.51 -17.56
CA TRP A 612 5.53 1.91 -18.88
C TRP A 612 6.34 3.20 -18.82
N VAL A 613 7.60 3.17 -19.28
CA VAL A 613 8.49 4.33 -19.32
C VAL A 613 9.26 4.33 -20.64
N GLY A 614 9.01 5.36 -21.47
CA GLY A 614 9.70 5.55 -22.74
C GLY A 614 9.07 4.79 -23.91
N TRP A 615 9.85 4.64 -24.99
CA TRP A 615 9.41 4.06 -26.25
C TRP A 615 9.74 2.58 -26.33
N TYR A 616 8.83 1.79 -26.90
CA TYR A 616 8.94 0.35 -27.02
C TYR A 616 8.84 -0.10 -28.47
N ARG A 617 9.62 -1.12 -28.84
CA ARG A 617 9.50 -1.82 -30.11
C ARG A 617 9.06 -3.25 -29.86
N LEU A 618 7.98 -3.66 -30.51
CA LEU A 618 7.40 -5.00 -30.36
C LEU A 618 8.17 -6.05 -31.16
N PHE A 619 8.36 -7.21 -30.55
CA PHE A 619 8.85 -8.42 -31.17
C PHE A 619 8.03 -9.63 -30.70
N ILE A 620 7.96 -10.68 -31.53
CA ILE A 620 7.42 -11.99 -31.17
C ILE A 620 8.45 -13.05 -31.55
N GLY A 621 9.14 -13.61 -30.55
CA GLY A 621 10.16 -14.64 -30.76
C GLY A 621 11.34 -14.12 -31.59
N GLY A 622 11.76 -12.88 -31.34
CA GLY A 622 12.82 -12.19 -32.08
C GLY A 622 12.44 -11.68 -33.47
N GLN A 623 11.19 -11.89 -33.92
CA GLN A 623 10.67 -11.34 -35.19
C GLN A 623 10.01 -9.99 -34.97
N SER A 624 10.19 -9.05 -35.90
CA SER A 624 9.62 -7.70 -35.79
C SER A 624 8.10 -7.77 -35.72
N GLY A 625 7.52 -7.24 -34.64
CA GLY A 625 6.08 -7.21 -34.42
C GLY A 625 5.53 -5.78 -34.49
N GLN A 626 4.21 -5.70 -34.66
CA GLN A 626 3.45 -4.46 -34.56
C GLN A 626 2.13 -4.72 -33.84
N MET A 627 1.50 -3.67 -33.32
CA MET A 627 0.13 -3.82 -32.84
C MET A 627 -0.82 -4.17 -34.00
N PRO A 628 -1.83 -5.01 -33.79
CA PRO A 628 -2.84 -5.26 -34.81
C PRO A 628 -3.74 -4.02 -35.00
N GLU A 629 -4.02 -3.65 -36.25
CA GLU A 629 -4.96 -2.57 -36.63
C GLU A 629 -6.41 -3.05 -36.73
N THR A 630 -6.61 -4.35 -36.59
CA THR A 630 -7.91 -5.01 -36.66
C THR A 630 -8.24 -5.66 -35.33
N CYS A 631 -9.54 -5.78 -35.07
CA CYS A 631 -10.06 -6.42 -33.87
C CYS A 631 -9.46 -7.82 -33.67
N VAL A 632 -8.90 -8.05 -32.47
CA VAL A 632 -8.33 -9.33 -32.05
C VAL A 632 -9.38 -10.09 -31.25
N ASP A 633 -9.55 -11.39 -31.50
CA ASP A 633 -10.53 -12.21 -30.79
C ASP A 633 -10.30 -12.23 -29.28
N LYS A 634 -11.39 -12.15 -28.50
CA LYS A 634 -11.36 -12.30 -27.04
C LYS A 634 -10.57 -13.54 -26.61
N PHE A 635 -9.92 -13.48 -25.45
CA PHE A 635 -9.05 -14.53 -24.95
C PHE A 635 -7.75 -14.76 -25.74
N SER A 636 -7.27 -13.75 -26.46
CA SER A 636 -5.98 -13.78 -27.17
C SER A 636 -4.94 -12.86 -26.50
N CYS A 637 -3.68 -12.94 -26.92
CA CYS A 637 -2.56 -12.18 -26.36
C CYS A 637 -2.32 -12.45 -24.86
N GLY A 638 -2.70 -13.65 -24.38
CA GLY A 638 -2.53 -14.04 -22.98
C GLY A 638 -3.43 -13.30 -22.00
N THR A 639 -4.52 -12.67 -22.45
CA THR A 639 -5.44 -11.90 -21.60
C THR A 639 -6.92 -12.17 -21.91
N HIS A 640 -7.84 -11.56 -21.14
CA HIS A 640 -9.28 -11.66 -21.40
C HIS A 640 -9.74 -10.69 -22.50
N ALA A 641 -9.32 -9.42 -22.42
CA ALA A 641 -9.69 -8.37 -23.36
C ALA A 641 -8.44 -7.84 -24.10
N PRO A 642 -8.11 -8.41 -25.28
CA PRO A 642 -6.93 -8.01 -26.04
C PRO A 642 -7.02 -6.56 -26.51
N LEU A 643 -5.92 -5.81 -26.39
CA LEU A 643 -5.82 -4.42 -26.82
C LEU A 643 -5.22 -4.33 -28.23
N TRP A 644 -5.90 -3.62 -29.12
CA TRP A 644 -5.52 -3.41 -30.51
C TRP A 644 -5.62 -1.93 -30.92
N LEU A 645 -4.92 -1.57 -31.98
CA LEU A 645 -4.81 -0.19 -32.46
C LEU A 645 -6.07 0.20 -33.24
N ASN A 646 -6.83 1.18 -32.73
CA ASN A 646 -8.02 1.67 -33.41
C ASN A 646 -7.66 2.75 -34.45
N GLY A 647 -7.14 2.28 -35.58
CA GLY A 647 -6.71 3.10 -36.71
C GLY A 647 -5.49 2.52 -37.39
N GLN A 648 -5.16 3.05 -38.57
CA GLN A 648 -3.95 2.69 -39.31
C GLN A 648 -2.68 3.14 -38.57
N HIS A 649 -1.52 2.53 -38.80
CA HIS A 649 -0.25 3.07 -38.32
C HIS A 649 0.14 4.35 -39.09
N PRO A 650 0.94 5.27 -38.50
CA PRO A 650 1.47 6.45 -39.21
C PRO A 650 2.42 6.09 -40.36
N GLN A 651 2.64 7.03 -41.27
CA GLN A 651 3.79 7.03 -42.18
C GLN A 651 4.99 7.75 -41.54
N VAL A 652 6.19 7.54 -42.11
CA VAL A 652 7.44 8.15 -41.58
C VAL A 652 7.36 9.68 -41.56
N GLU A 653 6.65 10.28 -42.51
CA GLU A 653 6.44 11.73 -42.60
C GLU A 653 5.47 12.29 -41.55
N ASP A 654 4.61 11.45 -40.95
CA ASP A 654 3.63 11.87 -39.96
C ASP A 654 4.25 12.14 -38.58
N GLY A 655 5.50 11.69 -38.35
CA GLY A 655 6.17 11.83 -37.07
C GLY A 655 5.48 11.04 -35.95
N VAL A 656 5.42 11.61 -34.75
CA VAL A 656 4.73 11.00 -33.60
C VAL A 656 3.24 11.30 -33.71
N VAL A 657 2.41 10.26 -33.78
CA VAL A 657 0.94 10.38 -33.81
C VAL A 657 0.31 9.65 -32.65
N THR A 658 -0.75 10.23 -32.09
CA THR A 658 -1.55 9.59 -31.03
C THR A 658 -2.62 8.70 -31.66
N ARG A 659 -2.76 7.46 -31.17
CA ARG A 659 -3.74 6.48 -31.64
C ARG A 659 -4.57 5.93 -30.49
N ASN A 660 -5.87 5.80 -30.71
CA ASN A 660 -6.79 5.22 -29.75
C ASN A 660 -6.60 3.70 -29.67
N ILE A 661 -6.85 3.13 -28.50
CA ILE A 661 -6.68 1.71 -28.23
C ILE A 661 -8.02 1.11 -27.80
N CYS A 662 -8.42 0.05 -28.49
CA CYS A 662 -9.67 -0.67 -28.22
C CYS A 662 -9.37 -2.02 -27.57
N GLY A 663 -10.18 -2.39 -26.58
CA GLY A 663 -10.20 -3.71 -25.95
C GLY A 663 -11.46 -4.47 -26.33
N HIS A 664 -11.29 -5.67 -26.89
CA HIS A 664 -12.41 -6.50 -27.33
C HIS A 664 -13.03 -7.26 -26.14
N TRP A 665 -14.33 -7.06 -25.89
CA TRP A 665 -15.08 -7.83 -24.90
C TRP A 665 -16.53 -8.07 -25.32
N GLY A 666 -17.11 -9.19 -24.89
CA GLY A 666 -18.47 -9.57 -25.28
C GLY A 666 -18.59 -9.78 -26.79
N ASN A 667 -19.42 -8.96 -27.44
CA ASN A 667 -19.62 -8.92 -28.90
C ASN A 667 -19.17 -7.57 -29.50
N ASP A 668 -18.49 -6.72 -28.72
CA ASP A 668 -18.04 -5.40 -29.15
C ASP A 668 -16.51 -5.33 -29.16
N CYS A 669 -15.95 -5.17 -30.36
CA CYS A 669 -14.52 -5.06 -30.62
C CYS A 669 -13.85 -3.85 -29.91
N CYS A 670 -14.63 -2.85 -29.50
CA CYS A 670 -14.16 -1.71 -28.72
C CYS A 670 -15.02 -1.51 -27.46
N TYR A 671 -15.39 -2.61 -26.80
CA TYR A 671 -16.15 -2.56 -25.55
C TYR A 671 -15.41 -1.76 -24.47
N PHE A 672 -14.10 -2.00 -24.34
CA PHE A 672 -13.24 -1.22 -23.46
C PHE A 672 -12.42 -0.22 -24.25
N GLN A 673 -12.43 1.04 -23.84
CA GLN A 673 -11.58 2.09 -24.41
C GLN A 673 -10.39 2.30 -23.49
N SER A 674 -9.20 1.93 -23.95
CA SER A 674 -7.95 2.16 -23.22
C SER A 674 -7.41 3.56 -23.53
N ASN A 675 -6.50 4.04 -22.68
CA ASN A 675 -5.78 5.29 -22.91
C ASN A 675 -5.10 5.27 -24.30
N PRO A 676 -5.15 6.38 -25.06
CA PRO A 676 -4.42 6.50 -26.33
C PRO A 676 -2.91 6.38 -26.11
N ILE A 677 -2.21 5.86 -27.11
CA ILE A 677 -0.74 5.73 -27.10
C ILE A 677 -0.14 6.59 -28.20
N ASN A 678 1.13 6.99 -28.04
CA ASN A 678 1.88 7.59 -29.13
C ASN A 678 2.55 6.50 -29.97
N VAL A 679 2.51 6.65 -31.28
CA VAL A 679 3.11 5.73 -32.26
C VAL A 679 3.91 6.53 -33.27
N LYS A 680 5.12 6.08 -33.58
CA LYS A 680 5.96 6.68 -34.62
C LYS A 680 6.43 5.61 -35.60
N ALA A 681 6.35 5.91 -36.89
CA ALA A 681 6.95 5.10 -37.94
C ALA A 681 8.43 5.44 -38.10
N CYS A 682 9.29 4.42 -38.14
CA CYS A 682 10.72 4.59 -38.15
C CYS A 682 11.38 4.22 -39.49
N PRO A 683 12.50 4.88 -39.86
CA PRO A 683 13.33 4.44 -40.97
C PRO A 683 13.79 3.00 -40.73
N GLY A 684 13.34 2.06 -41.56
CA GLY A 684 13.56 0.62 -41.35
C GLY A 684 12.29 -0.23 -41.27
N ASN A 685 11.12 0.35 -41.55
CA ASN A 685 9.82 -0.34 -41.65
C ASN A 685 9.40 -1.05 -40.35
N TYR A 686 9.50 -0.32 -39.24
CA TYR A 686 8.95 -0.73 -37.94
C TYR A 686 8.35 0.48 -37.24
N TYR A 687 7.58 0.19 -36.20
CA TYR A 687 6.95 1.19 -35.36
C TYR A 687 7.52 1.13 -33.95
N VAL A 688 7.57 2.29 -33.31
CA VAL A 688 7.80 2.41 -31.88
C VAL A 688 6.56 2.98 -31.21
N TYR A 689 6.27 2.48 -30.02
CA TYR A 689 5.07 2.77 -29.25
C TYR A 689 5.46 3.31 -27.89
N GLU A 690 4.91 4.45 -27.52
CA GLU A 690 4.92 4.91 -26.14
C GLU A 690 3.66 4.38 -25.47
N PHE A 691 3.76 3.16 -24.94
CA PHE A 691 2.66 2.53 -24.22
C PHE A 691 2.36 3.28 -22.92
N VAL A 692 1.11 3.25 -22.51
CA VAL A 692 0.65 3.82 -21.25
C VAL A 692 -0.13 2.76 -20.48
N GLN A 693 -0.32 2.95 -19.19
CA GLN A 693 -1.08 1.99 -18.38
C GLN A 693 -2.54 1.91 -18.90
N PRO A 694 -3.05 0.71 -19.25
CA PRO A 694 -4.46 0.52 -19.55
C PRO A 694 -5.34 0.83 -18.32
N ASN A 695 -6.51 1.39 -18.54
CA ASN A 695 -7.44 1.84 -17.49
C ASN A 695 -8.32 0.72 -16.89
N PHE A 696 -8.03 -0.55 -17.18
CA PHE A 696 -8.70 -1.71 -16.62
C PHE A 696 -7.75 -2.91 -16.49
N CYS A 697 -8.01 -3.77 -15.50
CA CYS A 697 -7.30 -5.04 -15.35
C CYS A 697 -7.91 -6.09 -16.30
N PHE A 698 -7.09 -7.01 -16.84
CA PHE A 698 -7.34 -7.95 -17.95
C PHE A 698 -7.22 -7.40 -19.39
N GLY A 699 -6.49 -6.29 -19.59
CA GLY A 699 -6.08 -5.78 -20.91
C GLY A 699 -4.57 -5.89 -21.14
N THR A 700 -4.16 -6.30 -22.35
CA THR A 700 -2.75 -6.36 -22.79
C THR A 700 -2.59 -5.86 -24.22
N TYR A 701 -1.55 -5.06 -24.48
CA TYR A 701 -1.15 -4.65 -25.82
C TYR A 701 -0.73 -5.87 -26.64
N CYS A 702 -1.54 -6.20 -27.64
CA CYS A 702 -1.27 -7.30 -28.55
C CYS A 702 -0.16 -6.94 -29.54
N ALA A 703 0.55 -7.97 -30.00
CA ALA A 703 1.47 -7.87 -31.11
C ALA A 703 1.18 -8.97 -32.13
N ASP A 704 1.30 -8.62 -33.41
CA ASP A 704 1.25 -9.55 -34.54
C ASP A 704 2.55 -9.45 -35.34
N ILE A 705 2.96 -10.56 -35.95
CA ILE A 705 4.17 -10.62 -36.77
C ILE A 705 3.89 -9.89 -38.09
N TYR A 706 4.72 -8.91 -38.42
CA TYR A 706 4.62 -8.24 -39.71
C TYR A 706 5.25 -9.11 -40.80
N GLU A 707 4.43 -9.88 -41.53
CA GLU A 707 4.86 -10.45 -42.81
C GLU A 707 4.75 -9.38 -43.89
N ALA A 708 5.88 -8.80 -44.29
CA ALA A 708 5.94 -7.99 -45.50
C ALA A 708 5.58 -8.88 -46.69
N ILE A 709 4.36 -8.76 -47.22
CA ILE A 709 4.02 -9.36 -48.51
C ILE A 709 4.91 -8.69 -49.55
N VAL A 710 5.93 -9.41 -50.00
CA VAL A 710 6.70 -9.02 -51.19
C VAL A 710 5.78 -9.23 -52.39
N VAL A 711 5.15 -8.14 -52.86
CA VAL A 711 4.45 -8.09 -54.16
C VAL A 711 5.35 -7.40 -55.18
#